data_AF-A0A1Q7YEG5-F1
#
_entry.id   AF-A0A1Q7YEG5-F1
#
_cell.length_a   1.000
_cell.length_b   1.000
_cell.length_c   1.000
_cell.angle_alpha   90.00
_cell.angle_beta   90.00
_cell.angle_gamma   90.00
#
_symmetry.space_group_name_H-M   'P 1'
#
loop_
_entity.id
_entity.type
_entity.pdbx_description
1 polymer ?
#
loop_
_entity_poly.entity_id
_entity_poly.type
_entity_poly.pdbx_seq_one_letter_code
_entity_poly.pdbx_strand_id
1 'polypeptide(L)'
;MYKMNRKLLNRVLMPFCAAVLLMLCAQGAELRAQSNQELREEFHHTYPLTSTGRVSLENINGSVSISVWDRDEVRVDAIKRAYRQERLNEAHIEINADADSVHIKTEYPDEDFNFYGGSDSRRYENPAIVEYQLTVPRRSRIDSVELINGALTIDGVQGDVRASSINGGVQAHRLGGEVRLSTINGGLTATFDPLSDETRTITLSSVNGGVTIIVPSNANATVKASTVHGGITNDFGLPVRHGEYVGHSLLGQLGTGGGVRIRLEDVNGGISIRHAQDGHPLSQATNLLPAQTGGENSEDAESIAQDVAREVDEEMARVKVKVKPRVVVQGDTEEQRAARREQIERERERVRERAERQSERAREQRERQLEQQRAQIERQRELQRAQVERQREQQQTQLEQQREAQQRQREEIARQREIQRETLRQTQEEIARHREEIARAVREAALAGVRVNTVGDTRRVERETRSFAVSGTPRVSAETFDGSITVTGWDQQNISVTAVKRASTDEQLQGIKWRAEQRGSEIAIVADFDNAYARRIGSMNLINASTNLEISVPRNTTLHLNSRDGRVHVEGVSGSLDLRTGDGSIDVRDGHGQLIVNTGDGRVRIVNFDGDVDARTGDGGITLLGRFASLKAWTGDGSISLALPQGTNAVLETNSESVADEGLNAVQESSAGRVKRWRVGSGGRVFTLHTGDGRIVFRRAEDFADTVQ
;
A
#
# COMPACT_ATOMS: atom_id res chain seq x y z
N MET A 1 12.31 0.73 -103.64
CA MET A 1 11.99 -0.52 -102.91
C MET A 1 12.53 -0.34 -101.50
N TYR A 2 11.82 -0.35 -100.38
CA TYR A 2 10.52 -0.90 -100.01
C TYR A 2 9.91 0.08 -98.99
N LYS A 3 8.76 0.71 -99.31
CA LYS A 3 7.92 1.41 -98.33
C LYS A 3 7.32 0.34 -97.43
N MET A 4 7.99 0.01 -96.33
CA MET A 4 7.45 -0.95 -95.36
C MET A 4 6.46 -0.24 -94.44
N ASN A 5 5.24 -0.77 -94.44
CA ASN A 5 4.01 -0.21 -93.89
C ASN A 5 4.10 0.10 -92.38
N ARG A 6 3.92 1.38 -92.00
CA ARG A 6 3.57 1.79 -90.63
C ARG A 6 2.33 1.08 -90.08
N LYS A 7 1.48 0.50 -90.94
CA LYS A 7 0.30 -0.30 -90.56
C LYS A 7 0.63 -1.70 -90.04
N LEU A 8 1.80 -2.28 -90.32
CA LEU A 8 2.20 -3.60 -89.77
C LEU A 8 2.90 -3.47 -88.41
N LEU A 9 3.69 -2.40 -88.21
CA LEU A 9 4.37 -2.18 -86.92
C LEU A 9 3.36 -1.94 -85.78
N ASN A 10 2.23 -1.29 -86.05
CA ASN A 10 1.16 -1.09 -85.07
C ASN A 10 0.25 -2.31 -84.83
N ARG A 11 0.29 -3.34 -85.69
CA ARG A 11 -0.60 -4.52 -85.56
C ARG A 11 -0.02 -5.67 -84.74
N VAL A 12 1.30 -5.69 -84.55
CA VAL A 12 1.99 -6.74 -83.78
C VAL A 12 2.59 -6.19 -82.48
N LEU A 13 3.00 -4.91 -82.45
CA LEU A 13 3.63 -4.32 -81.26
C LEU A 13 2.61 -3.89 -80.18
N MET A 14 1.39 -3.48 -80.56
CA MET A 14 0.34 -3.11 -79.60
C MET A 14 -0.19 -4.27 -78.74
N PRO A 15 -0.54 -5.46 -79.30
CA PRO A 15 -1.04 -6.55 -78.47
C PRO A 15 0.06 -7.16 -77.58
N PHE A 16 1.32 -7.10 -77.99
CA PHE A 16 2.46 -7.56 -77.17
C PHE A 16 2.73 -6.62 -75.99
N CYS A 17 2.64 -5.30 -76.21
CA CYS A 17 2.74 -4.34 -75.11
C CYS A 17 1.54 -4.44 -74.15
N ALA A 18 0.33 -4.72 -74.65
CA ALA A 18 -0.86 -4.90 -73.80
C ALA A 18 -0.79 -6.20 -72.96
N ALA A 19 -0.25 -7.29 -73.51
CA ALA A 19 -0.06 -8.54 -72.77
C ALA A 19 1.04 -8.44 -71.70
N VAL A 20 2.13 -7.73 -71.99
CA VAL A 20 3.20 -7.44 -71.01
C VAL A 20 2.69 -6.48 -69.93
N LEU A 21 1.87 -5.47 -70.28
CA LEU A 21 1.22 -4.61 -69.29
C LEU A 21 0.23 -5.39 -68.41
N LEU A 22 -0.54 -6.34 -68.97
CA LEU A 22 -1.48 -7.15 -68.20
C LEU A 22 -0.77 -8.16 -67.28
N MET A 23 0.38 -8.73 -67.68
CA MET A 23 1.22 -9.54 -66.78
C MET A 23 1.89 -8.70 -65.68
N LEU A 24 2.34 -7.48 -65.98
CA LEU A 24 2.87 -6.53 -64.98
C LEU A 24 1.77 -6.02 -64.04
N CYS A 25 0.54 -5.87 -64.51
CA CYS A 25 -0.61 -5.51 -63.68
C CYS A 25 -1.10 -6.69 -62.81
N ALA A 26 -0.98 -7.94 -63.29
CA ALA A 26 -1.28 -9.13 -62.50
C ALA A 26 -0.24 -9.37 -61.39
N GLN A 27 1.05 -9.22 -61.70
CA GLN A 27 2.12 -9.23 -60.68
C GLN A 27 2.00 -8.05 -59.71
N GLY A 28 1.60 -6.87 -60.18
CA GLY A 28 1.31 -5.71 -59.34
C GLY A 28 0.03 -5.82 -58.50
N ALA A 29 -0.88 -6.73 -58.83
CA ALA A 29 -2.06 -7.04 -58.04
C ALA A 29 -1.77 -8.11 -56.97
N GLU A 30 -0.93 -9.10 -57.27
CA GLU A 30 -0.42 -10.06 -56.28
C GLU A 30 0.53 -9.40 -55.25
N LEU A 31 1.40 -8.47 -55.69
CA LEU A 31 2.24 -7.66 -54.78
C LEU A 31 1.42 -6.64 -53.96
N ARG A 32 0.30 -6.13 -54.48
CA ARG A 32 -0.61 -5.28 -53.70
C ARG A 32 -1.47 -6.07 -52.71
N ALA A 33 -1.81 -7.32 -53.02
CA ALA A 33 -2.55 -8.20 -52.12
C ALA A 33 -1.71 -8.68 -50.92
N GLN A 34 -0.37 -8.73 -51.04
CA GLN A 34 0.53 -9.01 -49.91
C GLN A 34 0.73 -7.83 -48.93
N SER A 35 0.42 -6.59 -49.34
CA SER A 35 0.68 -5.38 -48.54
C SER A 35 -0.27 -5.13 -47.36
N ASN A 36 -1.15 -6.09 -47.03
CA ASN A 36 -2.19 -5.92 -46.03
C ASN A 36 -2.21 -7.02 -44.94
N GLN A 37 -1.21 -7.91 -44.93
CA GLN A 37 -1.11 -8.99 -43.95
C GLN A 37 -0.16 -8.60 -42.82
N GLU A 38 -0.63 -8.71 -41.57
CA GLU A 38 0.19 -8.58 -40.36
C GLU A 38 1.25 -9.68 -40.37
N LEU A 39 2.52 -9.28 -40.23
CA LEU A 39 3.64 -10.21 -40.09
C LEU A 39 3.65 -10.77 -38.68
N ARG A 40 4.00 -12.05 -38.57
CA ARG A 40 3.99 -12.79 -37.32
C ARG A 40 5.29 -13.58 -37.20
N GLU A 41 5.94 -13.48 -36.05
CA GLU A 41 7.07 -14.29 -35.66
C GLU A 41 6.71 -14.99 -34.34
N GLU A 42 6.96 -16.29 -34.27
CA GLU A 42 6.65 -17.12 -33.12
C GLU A 42 7.94 -17.59 -32.45
N PHE A 43 7.98 -17.48 -31.14
CA PHE A 43 9.08 -17.92 -30.30
C PHE A 43 8.55 -18.95 -29.31
N HIS A 44 9.15 -20.13 -29.28
CA HIS A 44 8.73 -21.25 -28.43
C HIS A 44 9.96 -21.87 -27.78
N HIS A 45 10.19 -21.54 -26.51
CA HIS A 45 11.32 -22.07 -25.76
C HIS A 45 10.89 -22.55 -24.38
N THR A 46 11.55 -23.60 -23.92
CA THR A 46 11.35 -24.16 -22.58
C THR A 46 12.65 -24.04 -21.79
N TYR A 47 12.54 -23.57 -20.56
CA TYR A 47 13.65 -23.37 -19.65
C TYR A 47 13.44 -24.22 -18.39
N PRO A 48 14.49 -24.85 -17.83
CA PRO A 48 14.37 -25.57 -16.57
C PRO A 48 14.02 -24.58 -15.45
N LEU A 49 13.08 -24.94 -14.58
CA LEU A 49 12.75 -24.14 -13.40
C LEU A 49 12.22 -25.08 -12.31
N THR A 50 12.77 -25.00 -11.11
CA THR A 50 12.25 -25.75 -9.97
C THR A 50 10.76 -25.44 -9.72
N SER A 51 10.02 -26.40 -9.16
CA SER A 51 8.60 -26.22 -8.82
C SER A 51 8.26 -25.00 -7.96
N THR A 52 9.24 -24.38 -7.28
CA THR A 52 9.08 -23.15 -6.45
C THR A 52 9.94 -21.98 -6.93
N GLY A 53 10.50 -22.11 -8.13
CA GLY A 53 11.32 -21.10 -8.79
C GLY A 53 10.53 -19.83 -9.09
N ARG A 54 11.27 -18.74 -9.34
CA ARG A 54 10.71 -17.41 -9.57
C ARG A 54 10.58 -17.12 -11.05
N VAL A 55 9.43 -16.58 -11.45
CA VAL A 55 9.21 -16.07 -12.80
C VAL A 55 8.97 -14.58 -12.71
N SER A 56 9.65 -13.82 -13.56
CA SER A 56 9.41 -12.39 -13.74
C SER A 56 9.31 -12.03 -15.21
N LEU A 57 8.42 -11.09 -15.54
CA LEU A 57 8.19 -10.64 -16.90
C LEU A 57 7.94 -9.14 -16.96
N GLU A 58 8.72 -8.45 -17.80
CA GLU A 58 8.51 -7.04 -18.17
C GLU A 58 8.12 -6.96 -19.65
N ASN A 59 6.93 -6.43 -19.92
CA ASN A 59 6.47 -6.24 -21.30
C ASN A 59 5.72 -4.92 -21.46
N ILE A 60 5.98 -4.26 -22.59
CA ILE A 60 5.38 -2.97 -22.90
C ILE A 60 4.06 -3.16 -23.64
N ASN A 61 4.03 -3.94 -24.73
CA ASN A 61 2.87 -4.06 -25.60
C ASN A 61 2.51 -5.51 -25.86
N GLY A 62 1.28 -5.88 -25.50
CA GLY A 62 0.72 -7.20 -25.73
C GLY A 62 0.20 -7.82 -24.44
N SER A 63 -0.76 -8.73 -24.59
CA SER A 63 -1.30 -9.45 -23.45
C SER A 63 -0.32 -10.48 -22.93
N VAL A 64 -0.44 -10.77 -21.64
CA VAL A 64 0.30 -11.84 -21.01
C VAL A 64 -0.69 -12.80 -20.39
N SER A 65 -0.59 -14.07 -20.76
CA SER A 65 -1.39 -15.17 -20.23
C SER A 65 -0.46 -16.15 -19.53
N ILE A 66 -0.65 -16.30 -18.22
CA ILE A 66 0.12 -17.21 -17.39
C ILE A 66 -0.79 -18.37 -17.00
N SER A 67 -0.35 -19.58 -17.34
CA SER A 67 -1.04 -20.84 -17.05
C SER A 67 -0.08 -21.79 -16.33
N VAL A 68 -0.62 -22.82 -15.69
CA VAL A 68 0.19 -23.78 -14.93
C VAL A 68 0.21 -25.18 -15.53
N TRP A 69 1.27 -25.92 -15.23
CA TRP A 69 1.39 -27.38 -15.44
C TRP A 69 2.18 -28.06 -14.32
N ASP A 70 2.28 -29.39 -14.39
CA ASP A 70 2.93 -30.22 -13.36
C ASP A 70 4.34 -30.67 -13.79
N ARG A 71 5.11 -29.77 -14.42
CA ARG A 71 6.51 -30.00 -14.85
C ARG A 71 7.43 -28.95 -14.24
N ASP A 72 8.68 -29.33 -13.95
CA ASP A 72 9.75 -28.45 -13.43
C ASP A 72 10.46 -27.68 -14.56
N GLU A 73 9.67 -26.96 -15.34
CA GLU A 73 10.13 -26.14 -16.45
C GLU A 73 9.13 -25.01 -16.69
N VAL A 74 9.59 -23.93 -17.32
CA VAL A 74 8.74 -22.85 -17.84
C VAL A 74 8.76 -22.89 -19.35
N ARG A 75 7.59 -22.97 -19.97
CA ARG A 75 7.42 -22.74 -21.41
C ARG A 75 7.10 -21.27 -21.65
N VAL A 76 7.90 -20.64 -22.49
CA VAL A 76 7.73 -19.27 -22.96
C VAL A 76 7.33 -19.34 -24.43
N ASP A 77 6.04 -19.14 -24.68
CA ASP A 77 5.51 -18.93 -26.02
C ASP A 77 5.30 -17.43 -26.20
N ALA A 78 5.97 -16.83 -27.19
CA ALA A 78 5.77 -15.42 -27.52
C ALA A 78 5.39 -15.28 -28.99
N ILE A 79 4.38 -14.48 -29.27
CA ILE A 79 3.95 -14.14 -30.63
C ILE A 79 4.23 -12.66 -30.82
N LYS A 80 5.22 -12.39 -31.67
CA LYS A 80 5.51 -11.04 -32.14
C LYS A 80 4.63 -10.76 -33.35
N ARG A 81 3.97 -9.62 -33.37
CA ARG A 81 3.19 -9.15 -34.53
C ARG A 81 3.50 -7.71 -34.87
N ALA A 82 3.62 -7.43 -36.16
CA ALA A 82 3.77 -6.08 -36.69
C ALA A 82 3.36 -6.05 -38.16
N TYR A 83 3.08 -4.88 -38.70
CA TYR A 83 2.72 -4.75 -40.13
C TYR A 83 3.94 -4.60 -41.06
N ARG A 84 5.14 -4.44 -40.52
CA ARG A 84 6.42 -4.31 -41.25
C ARG A 84 7.50 -5.16 -40.59
N GLN A 85 8.40 -5.69 -41.41
CA GLN A 85 9.43 -6.62 -40.93
C GLN A 85 10.44 -5.91 -40.03
N GLU A 86 10.74 -4.65 -40.34
CA GLU A 86 11.60 -3.80 -39.52
C GLU A 86 11.01 -3.66 -38.11
N ARG A 87 9.74 -3.25 -38.02
CA ARG A 87 8.99 -3.12 -36.75
C ARG A 87 8.89 -4.44 -35.98
N LEU A 88 8.83 -5.57 -36.67
CA LEU A 88 8.85 -6.90 -36.05
C LEU A 88 10.20 -7.21 -35.41
N ASN A 89 11.29 -6.91 -36.12
CA ASN A 89 12.67 -7.17 -35.67
C ASN A 89 13.10 -6.27 -34.49
N GLU A 90 12.46 -5.12 -34.35
CA GLU A 90 12.68 -4.16 -33.28
C GLU A 90 12.42 -4.73 -31.87
N ALA A 91 11.37 -5.54 -31.72
CA ALA A 91 11.08 -6.19 -30.44
C ALA A 91 12.09 -7.34 -30.18
N HIS A 92 12.98 -7.14 -29.22
CA HIS A 92 13.96 -8.11 -28.78
C HIS A 92 13.53 -8.73 -27.45
N ILE A 93 13.39 -10.05 -27.43
CA ILE A 93 13.02 -10.78 -26.23
C ILE A 93 14.31 -11.27 -25.56
N GLU A 94 14.68 -10.67 -24.44
CA GLU A 94 15.78 -11.13 -23.59
C GLU A 94 15.23 -12.10 -22.53
N ILE A 95 15.87 -13.27 -22.39
CA ILE A 95 15.50 -14.25 -21.37
C ILE A 95 16.76 -14.68 -20.63
N ASN A 96 16.78 -14.38 -19.33
CA ASN A 96 17.79 -14.83 -18.39
C ASN A 96 17.18 -15.95 -17.54
N ALA A 97 17.61 -17.18 -17.76
CA ALA A 97 17.05 -18.36 -17.11
C ALA A 97 18.12 -19.21 -16.42
N ASP A 98 17.83 -19.60 -15.20
CA ASP A 98 18.57 -20.56 -14.38
C ASP A 98 17.58 -21.53 -13.69
N ALA A 99 18.09 -22.46 -12.89
CA ALA A 99 17.26 -23.49 -12.26
C ALA A 99 16.24 -22.93 -11.24
N ASP A 100 16.50 -21.76 -10.65
CA ASP A 100 15.69 -21.15 -9.60
C ASP A 100 14.95 -19.88 -10.07
N SER A 101 15.35 -19.29 -11.19
CA SER A 101 14.69 -18.11 -11.73
C SER A 101 14.66 -18.01 -13.26
N VAL A 102 13.55 -17.49 -13.79
CA VAL A 102 13.36 -17.11 -15.19
C VAL A 102 12.93 -15.65 -15.22
N HIS A 103 13.75 -14.79 -15.83
CA HIS A 103 13.47 -13.38 -16.06
C HIS A 103 13.32 -13.13 -17.56
N ILE A 104 12.16 -12.61 -17.96
CA ILE A 104 11.80 -12.33 -19.35
C ILE A 104 11.63 -10.82 -19.48
N LYS A 105 12.32 -10.22 -20.43
CA LYS A 105 12.20 -8.79 -20.71
C LYS A 105 12.06 -8.57 -22.20
N THR A 106 10.98 -7.90 -22.59
CA THR A 106 10.83 -7.43 -23.96
C THR A 106 11.46 -6.06 -24.09
N GLU A 107 12.64 -6.03 -24.69
CA GLU A 107 13.23 -4.79 -25.14
C GLU A 107 12.63 -4.40 -26.48
N TYR A 108 12.43 -3.12 -26.65
CA TYR A 108 12.12 -2.56 -27.95
C TYR A 108 13.18 -1.46 -28.21
N PRO A 109 13.41 -1.00 -29.45
CA PRO A 109 14.35 0.06 -29.77
C PRO A 109 13.72 1.43 -29.49
N ASP A 110 14.51 2.44 -29.17
CA ASP A 110 14.03 3.72 -28.63
C ASP A 110 13.11 4.57 -29.55
N GLU A 111 12.79 4.09 -30.75
CA GLU A 111 12.07 4.82 -31.79
C GLU A 111 10.58 4.44 -31.91
N ASP A 112 9.71 5.46 -31.76
CA ASP A 112 8.27 5.53 -32.04
C ASP A 112 7.45 4.26 -31.75
N PHE A 113 6.67 4.27 -30.68
CA PHE A 113 5.74 3.20 -30.32
C PHE A 113 4.29 3.59 -30.53
N ASN A 114 4.00 4.67 -31.26
CA ASN A 114 2.64 5.12 -31.49
C ASN A 114 1.76 4.03 -32.09
N PHE A 115 0.53 3.93 -31.58
CA PHE A 115 -0.43 2.93 -32.02
C PHE A 115 -1.56 3.64 -32.74
N TYR A 116 -1.52 3.61 -34.06
CA TYR A 116 -2.51 4.21 -34.93
C TYR A 116 -3.59 3.16 -35.26
N GLY A 117 -4.86 3.49 -34.96
CA GLY A 117 -6.02 2.63 -35.24
C GLY A 117 -6.81 3.05 -36.49
N GLY A 118 -7.74 2.19 -36.93
CA GLY A 118 -8.74 2.54 -37.95
C GLY A 118 -8.21 2.64 -39.39
N SER A 119 -8.67 3.66 -40.13
CA SER A 119 -8.27 3.93 -41.51
C SER A 119 -7.01 4.79 -41.63
N ASP A 120 -6.27 5.01 -40.53
CA ASP A 120 -5.01 5.75 -40.55
C ASP A 120 -3.94 4.97 -41.33
N SER A 121 -3.38 5.60 -42.36
CA SER A 121 -2.32 5.03 -43.20
C SER A 121 -1.04 4.75 -42.41
N ARG A 122 -0.88 5.29 -41.19
CA ARG A 122 0.26 5.04 -40.30
C ARG A 122 0.12 3.79 -39.44
N ARG A 123 -0.99 3.05 -39.51
CA ARG A 123 -1.13 1.76 -38.79
C ARG A 123 -0.01 0.75 -39.11
N TYR A 124 0.59 0.87 -40.31
CA TYR A 124 1.72 0.04 -40.72
C TYR A 124 3.03 0.38 -39.99
N GLU A 125 3.07 1.51 -39.28
CA GLU A 125 4.22 1.97 -38.48
C GLU A 125 4.08 1.59 -37.00
N ASN A 126 2.96 0.96 -36.60
CA ASN A 126 2.75 0.57 -35.21
C ASN A 126 3.91 -0.32 -34.73
N PRO A 127 4.36 -0.16 -33.47
CA PRO A 127 5.37 -1.01 -32.89
C PRO A 127 4.91 -2.46 -32.87
N ALA A 128 5.89 -3.36 -32.79
CA ALA A 128 5.58 -4.75 -32.55
C ALA A 128 4.75 -4.92 -31.26
N ILE A 129 3.76 -5.79 -31.35
CA ILE A 129 3.04 -6.34 -30.21
C ILE A 129 3.71 -7.67 -29.89
N VAL A 130 4.05 -7.90 -28.63
CA VAL A 130 4.57 -9.18 -28.17
C VAL A 130 3.60 -9.74 -27.15
N GLU A 131 2.84 -10.74 -27.57
CA GLU A 131 1.94 -11.47 -26.68
C GLU A 131 2.68 -12.66 -26.09
N TYR A 132 2.59 -12.81 -24.77
CA TYR A 132 3.20 -13.93 -24.07
C TYR A 132 2.12 -14.90 -23.60
N GLN A 133 2.37 -16.17 -23.85
CA GLN A 133 1.74 -17.28 -23.17
C GLN A 133 2.82 -18.03 -22.39
N LEU A 134 2.79 -17.88 -21.07
CA LEU A 134 3.68 -18.59 -20.16
C LEU A 134 2.96 -19.82 -19.61
N THR A 135 3.65 -20.95 -19.59
CA THR A 135 3.22 -22.13 -18.83
C THR A 135 4.27 -22.43 -17.77
N VAL A 136 3.92 -22.25 -16.50
CA VAL A 136 4.84 -22.31 -15.35
C VAL A 136 4.50 -23.50 -14.43
N PRO A 137 5.45 -23.98 -13.59
CA PRO A 137 5.13 -24.97 -12.57
C PRO A 137 4.05 -24.45 -11.61
N ARG A 138 3.12 -25.31 -11.17
CA ARG A 138 1.96 -24.92 -10.36
C ARG A 138 2.29 -24.15 -9.07
N ARG A 139 3.39 -24.51 -8.39
CA ARG A 139 3.85 -23.89 -7.12
C ARG A 139 4.91 -22.80 -7.34
N SER A 140 5.17 -22.42 -8.60
CA SER A 140 6.13 -21.37 -8.91
C SER A 140 5.65 -20.03 -8.36
N ARG A 141 6.61 -19.15 -8.06
CA ARG A 141 6.35 -17.80 -7.57
C ARG A 141 6.44 -16.83 -8.73
N ILE A 142 5.39 -16.07 -8.96
CA ILE A 142 5.39 -14.96 -9.90
C ILE A 142 5.87 -13.73 -9.12
N ASP A 143 7.17 -13.43 -9.23
CA ASP A 143 7.84 -12.45 -8.37
C ASP A 143 7.56 -11.00 -8.80
N SER A 144 7.50 -10.77 -10.12
CA SER A 144 7.03 -9.51 -10.71
C SER A 144 6.53 -9.73 -12.13
N VAL A 145 5.33 -9.26 -12.45
CA VAL A 145 4.85 -9.10 -13.84
C VAL A 145 4.45 -7.65 -14.02
N GLU A 146 5.18 -6.95 -14.88
CA GLU A 146 5.03 -5.52 -15.09
C GLU A 146 4.59 -5.27 -16.54
N LEU A 147 3.33 -4.85 -16.69
CA LEU A 147 2.73 -4.55 -17.98
C LEU A 147 2.38 -3.07 -18.10
N ILE A 148 2.60 -2.51 -19.29
CA ILE A 148 2.22 -1.13 -19.59
C ILE A 148 0.95 -1.09 -20.44
N ASN A 149 0.92 -1.81 -21.57
CA ASN A 149 -0.21 -1.94 -22.49
C ASN A 149 -0.54 -3.41 -22.73
N GLY A 150 -1.32 -3.99 -21.83
CA GLY A 150 -1.62 -5.41 -21.90
C GLY A 150 -2.60 -5.84 -20.84
N ALA A 151 -3.60 -6.62 -21.26
CA ALA A 151 -4.38 -7.40 -20.32
C ALA A 151 -3.49 -8.51 -19.75
N LEU A 152 -3.58 -8.70 -18.43
CA LEU A 152 -2.93 -9.79 -17.74
C LEU A 152 -3.96 -10.86 -17.40
N THR A 153 -3.71 -12.09 -17.79
CA THR A 153 -4.46 -13.25 -17.34
C THR A 153 -3.54 -14.20 -16.59
N ILE A 154 -3.91 -14.59 -15.37
CA ILE A 154 -3.18 -15.59 -14.57
C ILE A 154 -4.18 -16.68 -14.21
N ASP A 155 -3.84 -17.95 -14.42
CA ASP A 155 -4.75 -19.06 -14.14
C ASP A 155 -4.05 -20.25 -13.48
N GLY A 156 -4.48 -20.58 -12.26
CA GLY A 156 -4.12 -21.80 -11.53
C GLY A 156 -2.81 -21.77 -10.74
N VAL A 157 -2.16 -20.61 -10.59
CA VAL A 157 -0.92 -20.46 -9.83
C VAL A 157 -1.17 -20.60 -8.33
N GLN A 158 -0.42 -21.47 -7.65
CA GLN A 158 -0.55 -21.77 -6.22
C GLN A 158 0.60 -21.21 -5.37
N GLY A 159 1.65 -20.68 -5.99
CA GLY A 159 2.70 -19.91 -5.31
C GLY A 159 2.37 -18.42 -5.27
N ASP A 160 3.22 -17.65 -4.60
CA ASP A 160 3.02 -16.20 -4.45
C ASP A 160 2.96 -15.49 -5.82
N VAL A 161 2.04 -14.54 -5.95
CA VAL A 161 1.82 -13.75 -7.17
C VAL A 161 1.92 -12.26 -6.87
N ARG A 162 2.86 -11.59 -7.54
CA ARG A 162 2.93 -10.14 -7.64
C ARG A 162 2.86 -9.70 -9.08
N ALA A 163 1.89 -8.86 -9.40
CA ALA A 163 1.75 -8.32 -10.74
C ALA A 163 1.08 -6.95 -10.74
N SER A 164 1.51 -6.11 -11.68
CA SER A 164 0.98 -4.76 -11.90
C SER A 164 0.77 -4.50 -13.37
N SER A 165 -0.35 -3.86 -13.71
CA SER A 165 -0.62 -3.38 -15.07
C SER A 165 -0.99 -1.89 -15.05
N ILE A 166 -0.42 -1.08 -15.93
CA ILE A 166 -0.79 0.33 -16.00
C ILE A 166 -2.08 0.49 -16.82
N ASN A 167 -2.13 -0.08 -18.04
CA ASN A 167 -3.28 0.01 -18.93
C ASN A 167 -3.67 -1.37 -19.43
N GLY A 168 -4.63 -1.94 -18.74
CA GLY A 168 -5.08 -3.29 -18.97
C GLY A 168 -5.83 -3.83 -17.77
N GLY A 169 -6.85 -4.62 -18.05
CA GLY A 169 -7.52 -5.39 -17.01
C GLY A 169 -6.59 -6.49 -16.51
N VAL A 170 -6.66 -6.76 -15.21
CA VAL A 170 -5.98 -7.90 -14.58
C VAL A 170 -7.05 -8.92 -14.23
N GLN A 171 -6.99 -10.09 -14.86
CA GLN A 171 -7.87 -11.22 -14.59
C GLN A 171 -7.04 -12.36 -14.02
N ALA A 172 -7.32 -12.74 -12.79
CA ALA A 172 -6.58 -13.79 -12.12
C ALA A 172 -7.56 -14.84 -11.62
N HIS A 173 -7.28 -16.11 -11.89
CA HIS A 173 -8.19 -17.22 -11.68
C HIS A 173 -7.51 -18.34 -10.91
N ARG A 174 -8.25 -18.96 -9.98
CA ARG A 174 -7.82 -20.14 -9.23
C ARG A 174 -6.46 -19.95 -8.57
N LEU A 175 -6.27 -18.79 -7.95
CA LEU A 175 -5.03 -18.46 -7.27
C LEU A 175 -4.93 -19.17 -5.91
N GLY A 176 -3.69 -19.53 -5.53
CA GLY A 176 -3.28 -19.94 -4.19
C GLY A 176 -1.99 -19.22 -3.78
N GLY A 177 -1.68 -19.16 -2.48
CA GLY A 177 -0.52 -18.42 -1.95
C GLY A 177 -0.79 -16.94 -1.63
N GLU A 178 0.28 -16.14 -1.45
CA GLU A 178 0.17 -14.68 -1.25
C GLU A 178 -0.09 -13.97 -2.58
N VAL A 179 -1.06 -13.07 -2.62
CA VAL A 179 -1.42 -12.37 -3.87
C VAL A 179 -1.37 -10.86 -3.67
N ARG A 180 -0.60 -10.18 -4.52
CA ARG A 180 -0.61 -8.72 -4.65
C ARG A 180 -0.80 -8.35 -6.12
N LEU A 181 -1.97 -7.81 -6.45
CA LEU A 181 -2.30 -7.40 -7.81
C LEU A 181 -2.68 -5.92 -7.81
N SER A 182 -2.14 -5.16 -8.76
CA SER A 182 -2.51 -3.76 -8.93
C SER A 182 -2.77 -3.37 -10.38
N THR A 183 -3.66 -2.39 -10.57
CA THR A 183 -3.86 -1.75 -11.87
C THR A 183 -4.16 -0.26 -11.76
N ILE A 184 -3.72 0.54 -12.74
CA ILE A 184 -4.03 1.98 -12.76
C ILE A 184 -5.30 2.23 -13.58
N ASN A 185 -5.32 1.78 -14.83
CA ASN A 185 -6.45 1.96 -15.75
C ASN A 185 -6.91 0.59 -16.28
N GLY A 186 -7.90 0.01 -15.61
CA GLY A 186 -8.43 -1.30 -15.95
C GLY A 186 -9.16 -1.94 -14.79
N GLY A 187 -10.09 -2.86 -15.08
CA GLY A 187 -10.74 -3.65 -14.03
C GLY A 187 -9.80 -4.74 -13.51
N LEU A 188 -9.85 -5.01 -12.21
CA LEU A 188 -9.15 -6.10 -11.56
C LEU A 188 -10.18 -7.13 -11.11
N THR A 189 -10.08 -8.36 -11.62
CA THR A 189 -10.89 -9.49 -11.15
C THR A 189 -9.99 -10.63 -10.71
N ALA A 190 -10.13 -11.06 -9.46
CA ALA A 190 -9.35 -12.18 -8.91
C ALA A 190 -10.28 -13.26 -8.33
N THR A 191 -10.06 -14.52 -8.71
CA THR A 191 -10.75 -15.68 -8.15
C THR A 191 -9.75 -16.61 -7.48
N PHE A 192 -10.15 -17.17 -6.34
CA PHE A 192 -9.30 -17.99 -5.48
C PHE A 192 -9.86 -19.41 -5.40
N ASP A 193 -8.94 -20.39 -5.40
CA ASP A 193 -9.24 -21.75 -4.97
C ASP A 193 -9.47 -21.76 -3.43
N PRO A 194 -9.85 -22.90 -2.80
CA PRO A 194 -10.04 -22.96 -1.36
C PRO A 194 -8.87 -22.31 -0.60
N LEU A 195 -9.19 -21.25 0.14
CA LEU A 195 -8.20 -20.47 0.88
C LEU A 195 -7.53 -21.40 1.91
N SER A 196 -6.27 -21.71 1.68
CA SER A 196 -5.47 -22.59 2.54
C SER A 196 -4.66 -21.76 3.54
N ASP A 197 -4.03 -22.43 4.52
CA ASP A 197 -3.10 -21.78 5.47
C ASP A 197 -1.87 -21.15 4.80
N GLU A 198 -1.60 -21.50 3.53
CA GLU A 198 -0.53 -20.89 2.72
C GLU A 198 -0.93 -19.49 2.22
N THR A 199 -2.22 -19.20 2.05
CA THR A 199 -2.75 -17.89 1.62
C THR A 199 -2.87 -16.95 2.81
N ARG A 200 -1.75 -16.34 3.24
CA ARG A 200 -1.78 -15.43 4.40
C ARG A 200 -2.34 -14.05 4.09
N THR A 201 -2.09 -13.54 2.89
CA THR A 201 -2.43 -12.16 2.52
C THR A 201 -2.82 -12.06 1.05
N ILE A 202 -3.94 -11.38 0.81
CA ILE A 202 -4.45 -11.02 -0.51
C ILE A 202 -4.59 -9.50 -0.52
N THR A 203 -3.96 -8.82 -1.46
CA THR A 203 -4.03 -7.37 -1.65
C THR A 203 -4.34 -7.07 -3.11
N LEU A 204 -5.49 -6.43 -3.36
CA LEU A 204 -5.91 -6.03 -4.69
C LEU A 204 -6.14 -4.51 -4.68
N SER A 205 -5.43 -3.78 -5.53
CA SER A 205 -5.49 -2.31 -5.56
C SER A 205 -5.76 -1.78 -6.97
N SER A 206 -6.57 -0.72 -7.08
CA SER A 206 -6.90 -0.05 -8.34
C SER A 206 -6.97 1.47 -8.19
N VAL A 207 -6.65 2.22 -9.25
CA VAL A 207 -6.86 3.69 -9.26
C VAL A 207 -8.12 4.07 -10.04
N ASN A 208 -8.23 3.65 -11.30
CA ASN A 208 -9.35 3.93 -12.19
C ASN A 208 -9.87 2.63 -12.80
N GLY A 209 -10.68 1.91 -12.02
CA GLY A 209 -11.21 0.60 -12.40
C GLY A 209 -11.97 -0.06 -11.26
N GLY A 210 -12.78 -1.07 -11.56
CA GLY A 210 -13.46 -1.84 -10.50
C GLY A 210 -12.56 -2.95 -9.96
N VAL A 211 -12.59 -3.19 -8.66
CA VAL A 211 -11.96 -4.35 -8.02
C VAL A 211 -13.03 -5.38 -7.71
N THR A 212 -12.92 -6.57 -8.29
CA THR A 212 -13.79 -7.70 -7.99
C THR A 212 -12.96 -8.86 -7.44
N ILE A 213 -13.32 -9.32 -6.25
CA ILE A 213 -12.78 -10.56 -5.70
C ILE A 213 -13.88 -11.62 -5.62
N ILE A 214 -13.56 -12.84 -6.02
CA ILE A 214 -14.44 -14.01 -5.86
C ILE A 214 -13.71 -15.01 -4.97
N VAL A 215 -14.24 -15.22 -3.76
CA VAL A 215 -13.69 -16.18 -2.78
C VAL A 215 -14.68 -17.34 -2.58
N PRO A 216 -14.22 -18.53 -2.12
CA PRO A 216 -15.11 -19.66 -1.80
C PRO A 216 -16.28 -19.26 -0.87
N SER A 217 -17.45 -19.87 -1.02
CA SER A 217 -18.61 -19.54 -0.17
C SER A 217 -18.31 -19.79 1.31
N ASN A 218 -17.51 -20.81 1.61
CA ASN A 218 -17.06 -21.16 2.95
C ASN A 218 -15.72 -20.51 3.35
N ALA A 219 -15.33 -19.39 2.73
CA ALA A 219 -14.10 -18.68 3.02
C ALA A 219 -13.98 -18.30 4.50
N ASN A 220 -12.78 -18.47 5.08
CA ASN A 220 -12.47 -18.13 6.46
C ASN A 220 -11.35 -17.06 6.49
N ALA A 221 -11.73 -15.79 6.55
CA ALA A 221 -10.81 -14.67 6.34
C ALA A 221 -11.28 -13.39 7.04
N THR A 222 -10.33 -12.49 7.32
CA THR A 222 -10.64 -11.11 7.66
C THR A 222 -10.59 -10.27 6.38
N VAL A 223 -11.65 -9.49 6.13
CA VAL A 223 -11.82 -8.67 4.92
C VAL A 223 -11.83 -7.20 5.29
N LYS A 224 -10.93 -6.46 4.69
CA LYS A 224 -10.87 -4.99 4.72
C LYS A 224 -10.97 -4.47 3.29
N ALA A 225 -11.90 -3.55 3.07
CA ALA A 225 -12.06 -2.89 1.79
C ALA A 225 -12.27 -1.38 1.95
N SER A 226 -11.62 -0.58 1.11
CA SER A 226 -11.77 0.88 1.09
C SER A 226 -11.72 1.44 -0.33
N THR A 227 -12.67 2.32 -0.65
CA THR A 227 -12.64 3.12 -1.88
C THR A 227 -12.91 4.59 -1.59
N VAL A 228 -12.29 5.52 -2.32
CA VAL A 228 -12.52 6.97 -2.15
C VAL A 228 -13.81 7.40 -2.87
N HIS A 229 -13.93 7.07 -4.16
CA HIS A 229 -15.09 7.34 -5.00
C HIS A 229 -15.61 6.05 -5.64
N GLY A 230 -16.69 5.48 -5.08
CA GLY A 230 -17.37 4.31 -5.63
C GLY A 230 -18.05 3.48 -4.56
N GLY A 231 -18.87 2.50 -4.94
CA GLY A 231 -19.57 1.64 -3.98
C GLY A 231 -18.74 0.44 -3.54
N ILE A 232 -18.94 -0.03 -2.30
CA ILE A 232 -18.52 -1.38 -1.89
C ILE A 232 -19.77 -2.25 -1.87
N THR A 233 -19.73 -3.39 -2.55
CA THR A 233 -20.78 -4.42 -2.48
C THR A 233 -20.18 -5.73 -1.96
N ASN A 234 -20.95 -6.50 -1.20
CA ASN A 234 -20.53 -7.84 -0.81
C ASN A 234 -21.70 -8.82 -0.72
N ASP A 235 -21.46 -10.05 -1.13
CA ASP A 235 -22.46 -11.14 -1.10
C ASP A 235 -22.58 -11.80 0.28
N PHE A 236 -21.66 -11.53 1.21
CA PHE A 236 -21.60 -12.15 2.54
C PHE A 236 -22.45 -11.42 3.59
N GLY A 237 -23.09 -10.30 3.25
CA GLY A 237 -23.92 -9.52 4.16
C GLY A 237 -23.15 -8.66 5.17
N LEU A 238 -21.86 -8.41 4.94
CA LEU A 238 -21.09 -7.46 5.76
C LEU A 238 -21.62 -6.03 5.56
N PRO A 239 -21.79 -5.23 6.63
CA PRO A 239 -22.22 -3.85 6.48
C PRO A 239 -21.10 -3.00 5.88
N VAL A 240 -21.49 -2.07 5.01
CA VAL A 240 -20.59 -1.08 4.43
C VAL A 240 -20.79 0.24 5.17
N ARG A 241 -19.71 0.82 5.67
CA ARG A 241 -19.73 2.17 6.22
C ARG A 241 -19.54 3.16 5.08
N HIS A 242 -20.57 3.96 4.86
CA HIS A 242 -20.52 5.10 3.96
C HIS A 242 -20.00 6.31 4.73
N GLY A 243 -18.94 6.94 4.24
CA GLY A 243 -18.46 8.22 4.75
C GLY A 243 -19.47 9.34 4.47
N GLU A 244 -19.52 10.33 5.33
CA GLU A 244 -20.50 11.43 5.29
C GLU A 244 -20.34 12.34 4.04
N TYR A 245 -19.16 12.32 3.40
CA TYR A 245 -18.84 13.15 2.24
C TYR A 245 -18.07 12.40 1.13
N VAL A 246 -17.11 11.56 1.49
CA VAL A 246 -16.29 10.74 0.59
C VAL A 246 -15.81 9.50 1.34
N GLY A 247 -15.45 8.45 0.62
CA GLY A 247 -14.89 7.25 1.20
C GLY A 247 -15.94 6.23 1.65
N HIS A 248 -15.80 5.00 1.17
CA HIS A 248 -16.55 3.84 1.64
C HIS A 248 -15.58 2.85 2.26
N SER A 249 -15.97 2.23 3.37
CA SER A 249 -15.13 1.26 4.05
C SER A 249 -15.93 0.08 4.56
N LEU A 250 -15.34 -1.10 4.49
CA LEU A 250 -15.87 -2.34 5.02
C LEU A 250 -14.75 -3.02 5.82
N LEU A 251 -15.09 -3.46 7.03
CA LEU A 251 -14.20 -4.28 7.85
C LEU A 251 -15.05 -5.39 8.48
N GLY A 252 -14.70 -6.63 8.18
CA GLY A 252 -15.50 -7.76 8.61
C GLY A 252 -14.74 -9.07 8.60
N GLN A 253 -15.34 -10.06 9.22
CA GLN A 253 -14.79 -11.40 9.39
C GLN A 253 -15.73 -12.40 8.71
N LEU A 254 -15.19 -13.26 7.86
CA LEU A 254 -15.89 -14.39 7.28
C LEU A 254 -15.50 -15.67 8.04
N GLY A 255 -16.48 -16.48 8.42
CA GLY A 255 -16.27 -17.69 9.20
C GLY A 255 -15.78 -17.38 10.62
N THR A 256 -14.69 -18.02 11.03
CA THR A 256 -14.02 -17.76 12.32
C THR A 256 -12.88 -16.74 12.19
N GLY A 257 -12.75 -16.08 11.04
CA GLY A 257 -11.73 -15.07 10.73
C GLY A 257 -10.38 -15.57 10.28
N GLY A 258 -10.11 -16.87 10.40
CA GLY A 258 -8.96 -17.57 9.80
C GLY A 258 -7.59 -16.92 10.00
N GLY A 259 -6.58 -17.46 9.30
CA GLY A 259 -5.25 -16.84 9.18
C GLY A 259 -5.11 -15.91 7.97
N VAL A 260 -6.14 -15.82 7.13
CA VAL A 260 -6.12 -15.12 5.83
C VAL A 260 -6.60 -13.68 5.99
N ARG A 261 -5.84 -12.72 5.46
CA ARG A 261 -6.22 -11.30 5.38
C ARG A 261 -6.45 -10.87 3.94
N ILE A 262 -7.63 -10.33 3.66
CA ILE A 262 -8.00 -9.79 2.36
C ILE A 262 -8.09 -8.27 2.48
N ARG A 263 -7.26 -7.55 1.71
CA ARG A 263 -7.24 -6.09 1.58
C ARG A 263 -7.61 -5.70 0.17
N LEU A 264 -8.60 -4.82 0.03
CA LEU A 264 -9.09 -4.32 -1.25
C LEU A 264 -9.08 -2.81 -1.23
N GLU A 265 -8.43 -2.19 -2.21
CA GLU A 265 -8.27 -0.75 -2.27
C GLU A 265 -8.62 -0.22 -3.64
N ASP A 266 -9.32 0.90 -3.66
CA ASP A 266 -9.64 1.59 -4.89
C ASP A 266 -9.70 3.11 -4.70
N VAL A 267 -9.43 3.89 -5.74
CA VAL A 267 -9.56 5.35 -5.71
C VAL A 267 -10.85 5.81 -6.40
N ASN A 268 -11.03 5.45 -7.68
CA ASN A 268 -12.14 5.87 -8.53
C ASN A 268 -12.81 4.66 -9.21
N GLY A 269 -13.62 3.93 -8.46
CA GLY A 269 -14.11 2.61 -8.84
C GLY A 269 -14.86 1.89 -7.72
N GLY A 270 -15.64 0.88 -8.12
CA GLY A 270 -16.40 0.04 -7.19
C GLY A 270 -15.59 -1.17 -6.73
N ILE A 271 -15.76 -1.55 -5.46
CA ILE A 271 -15.25 -2.81 -4.93
C ILE A 271 -16.41 -3.80 -4.81
N SER A 272 -16.24 -5.01 -5.35
CA SER A 272 -17.24 -6.08 -5.29
C SER A 272 -16.62 -7.35 -4.68
N ILE A 273 -17.13 -7.76 -3.52
CA ILE A 273 -16.72 -8.97 -2.81
C ILE A 273 -17.77 -10.05 -3.03
N ARG A 274 -17.44 -11.04 -3.84
CA ARG A 274 -18.39 -12.07 -4.28
C ARG A 274 -18.02 -13.43 -3.73
N HIS A 275 -19.03 -14.28 -3.57
CA HIS A 275 -18.80 -15.68 -3.24
C HIS A 275 -18.76 -16.54 -4.52
N ALA A 276 -18.03 -17.65 -4.46
CA ALA A 276 -18.01 -18.63 -5.54
C ALA A 276 -19.36 -19.37 -5.60
N GLN A 277 -19.84 -19.72 -6.79
CA GLN A 277 -21.03 -20.57 -6.93
C GLN A 277 -20.66 -22.05 -6.80
N ASP A 278 -20.09 -22.40 -5.65
CA ASP A 278 -19.45 -23.70 -5.35
C ASP A 278 -20.38 -24.69 -4.60
N GLY A 279 -21.61 -24.28 -4.28
CA GLY A 279 -22.58 -25.11 -3.56
C GLY A 279 -22.26 -25.33 -2.08
N HIS A 280 -21.21 -24.68 -1.55
CA HIS A 280 -20.91 -24.68 -0.13
C HIS A 280 -21.82 -23.69 0.62
N PRO A 281 -22.10 -23.92 1.91
CA PRO A 281 -22.82 -22.94 2.71
C PRO A 281 -22.01 -21.65 2.81
N LEU A 282 -22.70 -20.52 2.73
CA LEU A 282 -22.10 -19.20 2.87
C LEU A 282 -21.53 -19.03 4.28
N SER A 283 -20.28 -18.58 4.37
CA SER A 283 -19.60 -18.29 5.63
C SER A 283 -20.36 -17.25 6.42
N GLN A 284 -20.52 -17.50 7.72
CA GLN A 284 -21.10 -16.52 8.62
C GLN A 284 -20.22 -15.27 8.63
N ALA A 285 -20.85 -14.11 8.42
CA ALA A 285 -20.17 -12.84 8.40
C ALA A 285 -20.35 -12.13 9.75
N THR A 286 -19.25 -11.79 10.40
CA THR A 286 -19.25 -10.95 11.61
C THR A 286 -18.75 -9.57 11.24
N ASN A 287 -19.56 -8.56 11.49
CA ASN A 287 -19.15 -7.18 11.31
C ASN A 287 -18.07 -6.82 12.35
N LEU A 288 -16.93 -6.32 11.89
CA LEU A 288 -15.85 -5.84 12.74
C LEU A 288 -15.74 -4.31 12.72
N LEU A 289 -16.55 -3.61 11.90
CA LEU A 289 -16.73 -2.17 12.06
C LEU A 289 -17.40 -1.94 13.42
N PRO A 290 -16.80 -1.12 14.30
CA PRO A 290 -17.43 -0.90 15.60
C PRO A 290 -18.85 -0.27 15.47
N ALA A 291 -19.71 -0.44 16.47
CA ALA A 291 -21.08 0.09 16.41
C ALA A 291 -21.08 1.63 16.31
N GLN A 292 -21.85 2.19 15.37
CA GLN A 292 -22.09 3.63 15.34
C GLN A 292 -22.74 4.03 16.66
N THR A 293 -22.11 4.95 17.40
CA THR A 293 -22.75 5.66 18.50
C THR A 293 -23.29 6.97 17.96
N GLY A 294 -24.56 6.93 17.54
CA GLY A 294 -25.48 8.07 17.57
C GLY A 294 -25.41 9.08 16.42
N GLY A 295 -26.35 8.93 15.48
CA GLY A 295 -26.89 9.97 14.61
C GLY A 295 -28.35 9.63 14.29
N GLU A 296 -29.21 9.83 15.29
CA GLU A 296 -30.68 9.89 15.33
C GLU A 296 -31.58 8.97 14.45
N ASN A 297 -32.54 8.36 15.16
CA ASN A 297 -33.80 7.72 14.73
C ASN A 297 -33.80 6.21 14.43
N SER A 298 -34.00 5.40 15.48
CA SER A 298 -35.11 4.43 15.53
C SER A 298 -35.29 3.92 16.96
N GLU A 299 -36.56 3.88 17.37
CA GLU A 299 -37.13 3.38 18.61
C GLU A 299 -36.53 2.03 19.04
N ASP A 300 -36.04 1.94 20.28
CA ASP A 300 -36.03 0.73 21.13
C ASP A 300 -35.34 1.01 22.50
N ALA A 301 -35.62 2.17 23.09
CA ALA A 301 -35.24 2.48 24.46
C ALA A 301 -36.39 2.24 25.48
N GLU A 302 -37.53 1.71 25.02
CA GLU A 302 -38.72 1.49 25.86
C GLU A 302 -38.90 0.02 26.31
N SER A 303 -38.07 -0.90 25.82
CA SER A 303 -38.15 -2.34 26.13
C SER A 303 -37.49 -2.74 27.47
N ILE A 304 -36.39 -2.09 27.84
CA ILE A 304 -35.63 -2.46 29.06
C ILE A 304 -36.25 -1.86 30.34
N ALA A 305 -37.01 -0.76 30.23
CA ALA A 305 -37.73 -0.17 31.35
C ALA A 305 -39.04 -0.91 31.70
N GLN A 306 -39.61 -1.67 30.76
CA GLN A 306 -40.89 -2.38 30.95
C GLN A 306 -40.74 -3.80 31.54
N ASP A 307 -39.54 -4.39 31.52
CA ASP A 307 -39.29 -5.70 32.14
C ASP A 307 -39.02 -5.59 33.66
N VAL A 308 -38.35 -4.53 34.11
CA VAL A 308 -38.06 -4.31 35.54
C VAL A 308 -39.31 -3.87 36.32
N ALA A 309 -40.26 -3.18 35.69
CA ALA A 309 -41.53 -2.82 36.32
C ALA A 309 -42.47 -4.02 36.49
N ARG A 310 -42.41 -5.01 35.58
CA ARG A 310 -43.26 -6.21 35.59
C ARG A 310 -42.87 -7.19 36.69
N GLU A 311 -41.56 -7.32 36.96
CA GLU A 311 -41.03 -8.21 37.99
C GLU A 311 -41.32 -7.70 39.42
N VAL A 312 -41.42 -6.38 39.61
CA VAL A 312 -41.77 -5.75 40.89
C VAL A 312 -43.27 -5.85 41.21
N ASP A 313 -44.14 -5.78 40.20
CA ASP A 313 -45.60 -5.97 40.38
C ASP A 313 -46.00 -7.43 40.62
N GLU A 314 -45.28 -8.41 40.04
CA GLU A 314 -45.52 -9.84 40.26
C GLU A 314 -45.10 -10.33 41.67
N GLU A 315 -44.07 -9.73 42.28
CA GLU A 315 -43.67 -9.99 43.67
C GLU A 315 -44.65 -9.37 44.68
N MET A 316 -45.17 -8.17 44.40
CA MET A 316 -46.18 -7.49 45.24
C MET A 316 -47.55 -8.20 45.22
N ALA A 317 -47.87 -8.94 44.16
CA ALA A 317 -49.08 -9.74 44.05
C ALA A 317 -49.04 -11.04 44.87
N ARG A 318 -47.85 -11.63 45.11
CA ARG A 318 -47.70 -12.87 45.91
C ARG A 318 -47.90 -12.66 47.41
N VAL A 319 -47.85 -11.42 47.89
CA VAL A 319 -48.08 -11.07 49.31
C VAL A 319 -49.57 -10.87 49.64
N LYS A 320 -50.47 -10.86 48.65
CA LYS A 320 -51.91 -10.60 48.83
C LYS A 320 -52.84 -11.82 48.67
N VAL A 321 -52.43 -13.05 48.97
CA VAL A 321 -53.40 -14.17 49.09
C VAL A 321 -53.03 -15.16 50.20
N LYS A 322 -53.43 -14.84 51.45
CA LYS A 322 -53.81 -15.86 52.43
C LYS A 322 -54.64 -15.31 53.61
N VAL A 323 -55.73 -14.62 53.33
CA VAL A 323 -56.87 -14.55 54.27
C VAL A 323 -58.14 -14.79 53.45
N LYS A 324 -58.60 -16.04 53.41
CA LYS A 324 -59.96 -16.33 52.92
C LYS A 324 -60.96 -15.77 53.95
N PRO A 325 -61.95 -14.97 53.57
CA PRO A 325 -63.08 -14.69 54.44
C PRO A 325 -63.93 -15.96 54.48
N ARG A 326 -63.84 -16.73 55.56
CA ARG A 326 -64.72 -17.87 55.79
C ARG A 326 -65.74 -17.50 56.87
N VAL A 327 -66.92 -17.15 56.38
CA VAL A 327 -68.26 -17.30 56.98
C VAL A 327 -68.41 -16.83 58.42
N VAL A 328 -69.19 -15.76 58.57
CA VAL A 328 -69.86 -15.38 59.82
C VAL A 328 -70.68 -16.57 60.30
N VAL A 329 -70.28 -17.18 61.42
CA VAL A 329 -71.15 -18.04 62.23
C VAL A 329 -71.75 -17.15 63.31
N GLN A 330 -73.08 -17.06 63.33
CA GLN A 330 -73.84 -16.44 64.43
C GLN A 330 -73.57 -17.25 65.71
N GLY A 331 -72.98 -16.63 66.73
CA GLY A 331 -72.90 -17.25 68.07
C GLY A 331 -71.73 -16.91 69.00
N ASP A 332 -70.71 -16.15 68.59
CA ASP A 332 -69.52 -15.92 69.43
C ASP A 332 -69.62 -14.67 70.32
N THR A 333 -69.36 -14.82 71.63
CA THR A 333 -69.31 -13.74 72.63
C THR A 333 -68.08 -12.82 72.45
N GLU A 334 -68.15 -11.57 72.94
CA GLU A 334 -67.06 -10.57 72.82
C GLU A 334 -65.71 -11.07 73.33
N GLU A 335 -65.69 -11.91 74.39
CA GLU A 335 -64.48 -12.55 74.92
C GLU A 335 -63.76 -13.45 73.89
N GLN A 336 -64.51 -14.20 73.08
CA GLN A 336 -63.93 -15.12 72.10
C GLN A 336 -63.30 -14.37 70.91
N ARG A 337 -63.80 -13.16 70.61
CA ARG A 337 -63.24 -12.27 69.58
C ARG A 337 -61.97 -11.56 70.06
N ALA A 338 -61.92 -11.18 71.34
CA ALA A 338 -60.72 -10.59 71.95
C ALA A 338 -59.57 -11.61 72.02
N ALA A 339 -59.84 -12.82 72.52
CA ALA A 339 -58.84 -13.89 72.63
C ALA A 339 -58.24 -14.28 71.26
N ARG A 340 -59.06 -14.30 70.21
CA ARG A 340 -58.61 -14.65 68.86
C ARG A 340 -57.79 -13.55 68.19
N ARG A 341 -58.04 -12.27 68.49
CA ARG A 341 -57.20 -11.14 68.04
C ARG A 341 -55.82 -11.20 68.70
N GLU A 342 -55.80 -11.46 70.00
CA GLU A 342 -54.56 -11.59 70.76
C GLU A 342 -53.71 -12.79 70.29
N GLN A 343 -54.37 -13.89 69.92
CA GLN A 343 -53.68 -15.08 69.38
C GLN A 343 -53.05 -14.82 68.00
N ILE A 344 -53.74 -14.08 67.12
CA ILE A 344 -53.21 -13.69 65.80
C ILE A 344 -52.04 -12.70 65.93
N GLU A 345 -52.10 -11.79 66.90
CA GLU A 345 -51.04 -10.81 67.14
C GLU A 345 -49.77 -11.48 67.68
N ARG A 346 -49.90 -12.40 68.64
CA ARG A 346 -48.79 -13.22 69.14
C ARG A 346 -48.18 -14.12 68.05
N GLU A 347 -48.99 -14.64 67.14
CA GLU A 347 -48.51 -15.47 66.03
C GLU A 347 -47.77 -14.62 64.97
N ARG A 348 -48.27 -13.41 64.67
CA ARG A 348 -47.60 -12.45 63.80
C ARG A 348 -46.24 -12.01 64.34
N GLU A 349 -46.16 -11.74 65.64
CA GLU A 349 -44.91 -11.33 66.29
C GLU A 349 -43.87 -12.46 66.26
N ARG A 350 -44.28 -13.71 66.49
CA ARG A 350 -43.40 -14.89 66.37
C ARG A 350 -42.89 -15.13 64.95
N VAL A 351 -43.73 -14.88 63.94
CA VAL A 351 -43.32 -15.00 62.52
C VAL A 351 -42.36 -13.87 62.15
N ARG A 352 -42.59 -12.65 62.65
CA ARG A 352 -41.71 -11.50 62.43
C ARG A 352 -40.33 -11.71 63.05
N GLU A 353 -40.25 -12.16 64.30
CA GLU A 353 -38.97 -12.49 64.94
C GLU A 353 -38.22 -13.60 64.20
N ARG A 354 -38.92 -14.64 63.71
CA ARG A 354 -38.29 -15.71 62.92
C ARG A 354 -37.76 -15.19 61.59
N ALA A 355 -38.49 -14.32 60.92
CA ALA A 355 -38.07 -13.72 59.66
C ALA A 355 -36.86 -12.79 59.84
N GLU A 356 -36.84 -11.98 60.90
CA GLU A 356 -35.70 -11.12 61.23
C GLU A 356 -34.44 -11.93 61.54
N ARG A 357 -34.54 -12.99 62.37
CA ARG A 357 -33.40 -13.88 62.67
C ARG A 357 -32.90 -14.64 61.43
N GLN A 358 -33.77 -14.98 60.48
CA GLN A 358 -33.35 -15.59 59.21
C GLN A 358 -32.66 -14.59 58.29
N SER A 359 -33.18 -13.36 58.19
CA SER A 359 -32.58 -12.28 57.41
C SER A 359 -31.18 -11.92 57.92
N GLU A 360 -31.00 -11.85 59.23
CA GLU A 360 -29.72 -11.53 59.85
C GLU A 360 -28.67 -12.62 59.60
N ARG A 361 -29.04 -13.89 59.77
CA ARG A 361 -28.16 -15.03 59.42
C ARG A 361 -27.79 -15.07 57.93
N ALA A 362 -28.73 -14.72 57.05
CA ALA A 362 -28.47 -14.65 55.61
C ALA A 362 -27.50 -13.51 55.25
N ARG A 363 -27.60 -12.36 55.93
CA ARG A 363 -26.66 -11.24 55.77
C ARG A 363 -25.26 -11.62 56.23
N GLU A 364 -25.13 -12.23 57.40
CA GLU A 364 -23.83 -12.70 57.91
C GLU A 364 -23.17 -13.74 56.99
N GLN A 365 -23.95 -14.68 56.43
CA GLN A 365 -23.42 -15.66 55.49
C GLN A 365 -22.94 -15.01 54.19
N ARG A 366 -23.68 -14.02 53.68
CA ARG A 366 -23.32 -13.29 52.47
C ARG A 366 -22.08 -12.43 52.67
N GLU A 367 -21.93 -11.82 53.83
CA GLU A 367 -20.75 -11.03 54.18
C GLU A 367 -19.49 -11.90 54.27
N ARG A 368 -19.58 -13.08 54.91
CA ARG A 368 -18.49 -14.06 54.93
C ARG A 368 -18.11 -14.57 53.53
N GLN A 369 -19.10 -14.79 52.65
CA GLN A 369 -18.82 -15.18 51.26
C GLN A 369 -18.11 -14.07 50.48
N LEU A 370 -18.52 -12.82 50.65
CA LEU A 370 -17.88 -11.67 50.00
C LEU A 370 -16.45 -11.47 50.49
N GLU A 371 -16.20 -11.69 51.78
CA GLU A 371 -14.86 -11.60 52.36
C GLU A 371 -13.93 -12.71 51.82
N GLN A 372 -14.43 -13.95 51.70
CA GLN A 372 -13.71 -15.05 51.08
C GLN A 372 -13.39 -14.79 49.60
N GLN A 373 -14.34 -14.25 48.83
CA GLN A 373 -14.12 -13.86 47.44
C GLN A 373 -13.06 -12.75 47.31
N ARG A 374 -13.13 -11.72 48.16
CA ARG A 374 -12.13 -10.64 48.16
C ARG A 374 -10.72 -11.18 48.43
N ALA A 375 -10.58 -12.06 49.42
CA ALA A 375 -9.30 -12.69 49.74
C ALA A 375 -8.77 -13.63 48.64
N GLN A 376 -9.64 -14.22 47.82
CA GLN A 376 -9.22 -15.00 46.65
C GLN A 376 -8.76 -14.11 45.49
N ILE A 377 -9.48 -13.02 45.22
CA ILE A 377 -9.12 -12.04 44.18
C ILE A 377 -7.77 -11.40 44.50
N GLU A 378 -7.53 -11.06 45.76
CA GLU A 378 -6.26 -10.46 46.20
C GLU A 378 -5.07 -11.42 46.01
N ARG A 379 -5.24 -12.69 46.40
CA ARG A 379 -4.24 -13.75 46.14
C ARG A 379 -3.96 -13.96 44.66
N GLN A 380 -4.97 -13.91 43.80
CA GLN A 380 -4.77 -14.00 42.35
C GLN A 380 -4.02 -12.79 41.79
N ARG A 381 -4.30 -11.58 42.30
CA ARG A 381 -3.58 -10.36 41.90
C ARG A 381 -2.12 -10.39 42.31
N GLU A 382 -1.79 -10.91 43.49
CA GLU A 382 -0.39 -11.07 43.92
C GLU A 382 0.37 -12.08 43.03
N LEU A 383 -0.25 -13.22 42.72
CA LEU A 383 0.35 -14.21 41.81
C LEU A 383 0.58 -13.64 40.40
N GLN A 384 -0.37 -12.88 39.87
CA GLN A 384 -0.22 -12.19 38.58
C GLN A 384 0.90 -11.16 38.61
N ARG A 385 1.00 -10.34 39.68
CA ARG A 385 2.09 -9.37 39.83
C ARG A 385 3.47 -10.04 39.84
N ALA A 386 3.61 -11.12 40.60
CA ALA A 386 4.86 -11.89 40.66
C ALA A 386 5.20 -12.64 39.35
N GLN A 387 4.22 -12.92 38.48
CA GLN A 387 4.46 -13.46 37.14
C GLN A 387 4.92 -12.38 36.16
N VAL A 388 4.26 -11.21 36.19
CA VAL A 388 4.64 -10.07 35.34
C VAL A 388 6.04 -9.58 35.66
N GLU A 389 6.42 -9.55 36.94
CA GLU A 389 7.77 -9.13 37.37
C GLU A 389 8.84 -10.09 36.85
N ARG A 390 8.62 -11.41 36.97
CA ARG A 390 9.52 -12.44 36.39
C ARG A 390 9.62 -12.35 34.87
N GLN A 391 8.51 -12.07 34.16
CA GLN A 391 8.55 -11.86 32.72
C GLN A 391 9.34 -10.60 32.35
N ARG A 392 9.21 -9.52 33.13
CA ARG A 392 9.94 -8.28 32.90
C ARG A 392 11.45 -8.47 33.08
N GLU A 393 11.88 -9.20 34.10
CA GLU A 393 13.30 -9.53 34.33
C GLU A 393 13.89 -10.37 33.19
N GLN A 394 13.15 -11.38 32.71
CA GLN A 394 13.56 -12.20 31.56
C GLN A 394 13.66 -11.36 30.28
N GLN A 395 12.68 -10.49 30.03
CA GLN A 395 12.66 -9.63 28.85
C GLN A 395 13.79 -8.60 28.88
N GLN A 396 14.11 -8.06 30.06
CA GLN A 396 15.22 -7.13 30.23
C GLN A 396 16.58 -7.80 29.97
N THR A 397 16.76 -9.02 30.48
CA THR A 397 17.98 -9.82 30.22
C THR A 397 18.13 -10.14 28.73
N GLN A 398 17.03 -10.48 28.06
CA GLN A 398 17.03 -10.77 26.63
C GLN A 398 17.34 -9.53 25.77
N LEU A 399 16.82 -8.36 26.17
CA LEU A 399 17.10 -7.09 25.50
C LEU A 399 18.57 -6.69 25.64
N GLU A 400 19.18 -6.94 26.81
CA GLU A 400 20.59 -6.65 27.06
C GLU A 400 21.51 -7.53 26.21
N GLN A 401 21.21 -8.83 26.12
CA GLN A 401 21.92 -9.75 25.20
C GLN A 401 21.77 -9.32 23.73
N GLN A 402 20.59 -8.85 23.33
CA GLN A 402 20.34 -8.38 21.97
C GLN A 402 21.10 -7.09 21.66
N ARG A 403 21.20 -6.16 22.61
CA ARG A 403 22.01 -4.94 22.49
C ARG A 403 23.50 -5.25 22.34
N GLU A 404 24.04 -6.16 23.14
CA GLU A 404 25.43 -6.59 23.01
C GLU A 404 25.72 -7.25 21.66
N ALA A 405 24.80 -8.05 21.14
CA ALA A 405 24.92 -8.67 19.82
C ALA A 405 24.88 -7.63 18.70
N GLN A 406 23.98 -6.66 18.78
CA GLN A 406 23.89 -5.56 17.81
C GLN A 406 25.12 -4.67 17.83
N GLN A 407 25.70 -4.41 19.01
CA GLN A 407 26.92 -3.62 19.11
C GLN A 407 28.11 -4.34 18.47
N ARG A 408 28.29 -5.63 18.74
CA ARG A 408 29.31 -6.45 18.07
C ARG A 408 29.15 -6.46 16.54
N GLN A 409 27.91 -6.59 16.06
CA GLN A 409 27.61 -6.56 14.64
C GLN A 409 27.90 -5.17 14.01
N ARG A 410 27.59 -4.07 14.71
CA ARG A 410 27.91 -2.71 14.26
C ARG A 410 29.41 -2.47 14.15
N GLU A 411 30.20 -2.93 15.13
CA GLU A 411 31.65 -2.83 15.12
C GLU A 411 32.30 -3.64 13.99
N GLU A 412 31.71 -4.80 13.65
CA GLU A 412 32.17 -5.61 12.53
C GLU A 412 31.83 -4.98 11.18
N ILE A 413 30.62 -4.44 11.03
CA ILE A 413 30.22 -3.67 9.82
C ILE A 413 31.09 -2.43 9.66
N ALA A 414 31.42 -1.72 10.75
CA ALA A 414 32.30 -0.55 10.71
C ALA A 414 33.71 -0.93 10.22
N ARG A 415 34.28 -2.04 10.73
CA ARG A 415 35.56 -2.58 10.25
C ARG A 415 35.51 -2.97 8.78
N GLN A 416 34.44 -3.65 8.33
CA GLN A 416 34.28 -4.03 6.92
C GLN A 416 34.14 -2.80 6.01
N ARG A 417 33.42 -1.76 6.46
CA ARG A 417 33.29 -0.49 5.71
C ARG A 417 34.61 0.26 5.60
N GLU A 418 35.43 0.23 6.64
CA GLU A 418 36.76 0.86 6.61
C GLU A 418 37.68 0.15 5.61
N ILE A 419 37.71 -1.20 5.64
CA ILE A 419 38.44 -2.02 4.67
C ILE A 419 37.93 -1.77 3.24
N GLN A 420 36.61 -1.73 3.04
CA GLN A 420 36.01 -1.41 1.73
C GLN A 420 36.36 0.00 1.26
N ARG A 421 36.41 0.99 2.17
CA ARG A 421 36.75 2.37 1.84
C ARG A 421 38.21 2.51 1.44
N GLU A 422 39.12 1.82 2.12
CA GLU A 422 40.53 1.76 1.72
C GLU A 422 40.72 1.04 0.39
N THR A 423 40.04 -0.08 0.19
CA THR A 423 40.07 -0.83 -1.08
C THR A 423 39.55 0.03 -2.23
N LEU A 424 38.41 0.71 -2.02
CA LEU A 424 37.82 1.60 -3.03
C LEU A 424 38.73 2.78 -3.35
N ARG A 425 39.41 3.34 -2.34
CA ARG A 425 40.39 4.41 -2.55
C ARG A 425 41.58 3.93 -3.37
N GLN A 426 42.12 2.75 -3.08
CA GLN A 426 43.21 2.16 -3.86
C GLN A 426 42.79 1.90 -5.30
N THR A 427 41.60 1.32 -5.52
CA THR A 427 41.04 1.09 -6.85
C THR A 427 40.76 2.41 -7.59
N GLN A 428 40.29 3.46 -6.91
CA GLN A 428 40.11 4.78 -7.52
C GLN A 428 41.44 5.44 -7.90
N GLU A 429 42.48 5.28 -7.08
CA GLU A 429 43.83 5.75 -7.38
C GLU A 429 44.48 4.95 -8.54
N GLU A 430 44.17 3.67 -8.69
CA GLU A 430 44.55 2.86 -9.86
C GLU A 430 43.77 3.24 -11.12
N ILE A 431 42.45 3.43 -11.01
CA ILE A 431 41.60 3.90 -12.12
C ILE A 431 42.04 5.29 -12.58
N ALA A 432 42.41 6.18 -11.66
CA ALA A 432 42.93 7.51 -12.02
C ALA A 432 44.24 7.42 -12.81
N ARG A 433 45.15 6.52 -12.41
CA ARG A 433 46.40 6.23 -13.14
C ARG A 433 46.11 5.66 -14.53
N HIS A 434 45.25 4.66 -14.64
CA HIS A 434 44.87 4.09 -15.93
C HIS A 434 44.11 5.09 -16.82
N ARG A 435 43.32 6.00 -16.24
CA ARG A 435 42.68 7.08 -17.00
C ARG A 435 43.69 8.07 -17.57
N GLU A 436 44.76 8.39 -16.85
CA GLU A 436 45.84 9.23 -17.40
C GLU A 436 46.62 8.52 -18.50
N GLU A 437 46.88 7.22 -18.35
CA GLU A 437 47.53 6.40 -19.38
C GLU A 437 46.65 6.27 -20.64
N ILE A 438 45.35 6.03 -20.47
CA ILE A 438 44.36 6.01 -21.55
C ILE A 438 44.26 7.40 -22.19
N ALA A 439 44.20 8.48 -21.41
CA ALA A 439 44.16 9.84 -21.95
C ALA A 439 45.44 10.22 -22.70
N ARG A 440 46.58 9.61 -22.35
CA ARG A 440 47.84 9.76 -23.10
C ARG A 440 47.78 8.95 -24.40
N ALA A 441 47.34 7.70 -24.35
CA ALA A 441 47.15 6.83 -25.51
C ALA A 441 46.10 7.37 -26.49
N VAL A 442 45.01 7.98 -26.00
CA VAL A 442 43.97 8.63 -26.81
C VAL A 442 44.49 9.91 -27.47
N ARG A 443 45.35 10.69 -26.79
CA ARG A 443 46.02 11.85 -27.41
C ARG A 443 46.99 11.43 -28.52
N GLU A 444 47.72 10.34 -28.32
CA GLU A 444 48.60 9.75 -29.34
C GLU A 444 47.80 9.14 -30.51
N ALA A 445 46.69 8.46 -30.22
CA ALA A 445 45.79 7.89 -31.25
C ALA A 445 45.02 8.97 -32.04
N ALA A 446 44.67 10.10 -31.41
CA ALA A 446 44.05 11.25 -32.07
C ALA A 446 45.03 11.96 -33.03
N LEU A 447 46.32 12.01 -32.70
CA LEU A 447 47.37 12.47 -33.61
C LEU A 447 47.62 11.49 -34.77
N ALA A 448 47.30 10.20 -34.59
CA ALA A 448 47.42 9.15 -35.60
C ALA A 448 46.12 8.88 -36.41
N GLY A 449 45.04 9.63 -36.17
CA GLY A 449 43.79 9.51 -36.93
C GLY A 449 42.99 8.22 -36.70
N VAL A 450 43.22 7.49 -35.60
CA VAL A 450 42.51 6.24 -35.30
C VAL A 450 41.28 6.52 -34.44
N ARG A 451 40.08 6.23 -34.97
CA ARG A 451 38.84 6.23 -34.18
C ARG A 451 38.81 4.99 -33.29
N VAL A 452 38.85 5.21 -31.98
CA VAL A 452 38.64 4.16 -30.97
C VAL A 452 37.25 4.36 -30.36
N ASN A 453 36.29 3.53 -30.76
CA ASN A 453 35.02 3.43 -30.06
C ASN A 453 35.22 2.52 -28.84
N THR A 454 35.15 3.12 -27.65
CA THR A 454 35.15 2.36 -26.40
C THR A 454 33.70 2.15 -25.99
N VAL A 455 33.23 0.92 -26.07
CA VAL A 455 31.92 0.47 -25.58
C VAL A 455 32.03 0.31 -24.07
N GLY A 456 31.22 1.07 -23.34
CA GLY A 456 31.05 0.94 -21.90
C GLY A 456 29.62 1.32 -21.54
N ASP A 457 28.87 0.32 -21.08
CA ASP A 457 27.59 0.45 -20.38
C ASP A 457 27.66 1.59 -19.35
N THR A 458 26.71 2.55 -19.37
CA THR A 458 26.39 3.43 -18.23
C THR A 458 25.17 4.30 -18.54
N ARG A 459 24.14 4.26 -17.68
CA ARG A 459 23.08 5.29 -17.57
C ARG A 459 23.67 6.69 -17.71
N ARG A 460 23.07 7.53 -18.55
CA ARG A 460 23.55 8.91 -18.78
C ARG A 460 23.09 9.81 -17.63
N VAL A 461 24.04 10.54 -17.04
CA VAL A 461 23.81 11.42 -15.91
C VAL A 461 24.34 12.80 -16.24
N GLU A 462 23.47 13.80 -16.22
CA GLU A 462 23.83 15.21 -16.36
C GLU A 462 23.53 15.94 -15.05
N ARG A 463 24.38 16.90 -14.68
CA ARG A 463 24.22 17.71 -13.46
C ARG A 463 24.25 19.18 -13.84
N GLU A 464 23.21 19.91 -13.47
CA GLU A 464 23.14 21.35 -13.64
C GLU A 464 22.80 22.02 -12.31
N THR A 465 23.53 23.08 -11.96
CA THR A 465 23.32 23.84 -10.73
C THR A 465 22.95 25.28 -11.04
N ARG A 466 21.94 25.81 -10.34
CA ARG A 466 21.57 27.24 -10.35
C ARG A 466 21.51 27.76 -8.92
N SER A 467 21.92 29.00 -8.74
CA SER A 467 21.88 29.68 -7.44
C SER A 467 21.10 30.99 -7.53
N PHE A 468 20.29 31.27 -6.51
CA PHE A 468 19.41 32.43 -6.42
C PHE A 468 19.68 33.18 -5.11
N ALA A 469 19.97 34.47 -5.20
CA ALA A 469 20.05 35.32 -4.01
C ALA A 469 18.64 35.60 -3.50
N VAL A 470 18.42 35.43 -2.20
CA VAL A 470 17.10 35.63 -1.59
C VAL A 470 17.18 36.57 -0.40
N SER A 471 16.06 37.14 0.01
CA SER A 471 15.97 37.95 1.23
C SER A 471 14.68 37.62 1.99
N GLY A 472 14.68 37.83 3.30
CA GLY A 472 13.55 37.45 4.16
C GLY A 472 13.33 35.93 4.19
N THR A 473 12.07 35.53 4.20
CA THR A 473 11.62 34.11 4.19
C THR A 473 11.23 33.73 2.77
N PRO A 474 12.10 33.08 1.99
CA PRO A 474 11.77 32.67 0.63
C PRO A 474 10.68 31.58 0.63
N ARG A 475 9.98 31.48 -0.50
CA ARG A 475 9.06 30.38 -0.81
C ARG A 475 9.66 29.56 -1.95
N VAL A 476 9.77 28.26 -1.78
CA VAL A 476 10.24 27.33 -2.80
C VAL A 476 9.14 26.36 -3.13
N SER A 477 8.74 26.33 -4.40
CA SER A 477 7.88 25.29 -4.95
C SER A 477 8.74 24.40 -5.84
N ALA A 478 8.74 23.09 -5.61
CA ALA A 478 9.49 22.14 -6.43
C ALA A 478 8.58 20.99 -6.86
N GLU A 479 8.51 20.78 -8.17
CA GLU A 479 7.74 19.71 -8.78
C GLU A 479 8.65 18.84 -9.65
N THR A 480 8.51 17.53 -9.57
CA THR A 480 9.18 16.58 -10.46
C THR A 480 8.21 15.53 -10.98
N PHE A 481 8.34 15.21 -12.27
CA PHE A 481 7.55 14.18 -12.95
C PHE A 481 7.97 12.76 -12.54
N ASP A 482 9.25 12.56 -12.21
CA ASP A 482 9.85 11.33 -11.71
C ASP A 482 11.24 11.64 -11.10
N GLY A 483 11.60 11.00 -9.99
CA GLY A 483 12.84 11.23 -9.25
C GLY A 483 12.68 11.86 -7.86
N SER A 484 13.75 11.78 -7.07
CA SER A 484 13.74 12.22 -5.67
C SER A 484 13.92 13.73 -5.50
N ILE A 485 13.27 14.31 -4.49
CA ILE A 485 13.50 15.70 -4.06
C ILE A 485 14.19 15.65 -2.71
N THR A 486 15.40 16.20 -2.62
CA THR A 486 16.16 16.35 -1.39
C THR A 486 16.35 17.84 -1.10
N VAL A 487 15.94 18.29 0.07
CA VAL A 487 16.08 19.67 0.52
C VAL A 487 16.90 19.74 1.80
N THR A 488 17.94 20.56 1.82
CA THR A 488 18.80 20.78 2.99
C THR A 488 18.83 22.26 3.38
N GLY A 489 18.55 22.55 4.64
CA GLY A 489 18.65 23.88 5.23
C GLY A 489 20.10 24.26 5.55
N TRP A 490 20.52 25.45 5.15
CA TRP A 490 21.87 25.97 5.38
C TRP A 490 21.88 27.44 5.85
N ASP A 491 23.06 27.90 6.28
CA ASP A 491 23.26 29.25 6.85
C ASP A 491 23.64 30.31 5.79
N GLN A 492 23.38 30.02 4.52
CA GLN A 492 23.57 30.97 3.42
C GLN A 492 22.27 31.64 3.04
N GLN A 493 22.33 32.94 2.70
CA GLN A 493 21.18 33.73 2.25
C GLN A 493 20.96 33.61 0.73
N ASN A 494 21.11 32.40 0.21
CA ASN A 494 20.87 32.03 -1.17
C ASN A 494 20.19 30.65 -1.21
N ILE A 495 19.59 30.33 -2.35
CA ILE A 495 19.08 29.00 -2.64
C ILE A 495 19.93 28.42 -3.75
N SER A 496 20.40 27.18 -3.59
CA SER A 496 21.08 26.43 -4.64
C SER A 496 20.23 25.23 -5.05
N VAL A 497 20.07 25.03 -6.34
CA VAL A 497 19.29 23.94 -6.92
C VAL A 497 20.20 23.19 -7.87
N THR A 498 20.45 21.92 -7.58
CA THR A 498 21.16 21.00 -8.47
C THR A 498 20.16 19.98 -9.02
N ALA A 499 19.92 20.02 -10.33
CA ALA A 499 19.16 19.00 -11.02
C ALA A 499 20.11 17.91 -11.53
N VAL A 500 19.93 16.69 -11.04
CA VAL A 500 20.63 15.51 -11.51
C VAL A 500 19.70 14.74 -12.44
N LYS A 501 19.88 14.98 -13.74
CA LYS A 501 19.11 14.35 -14.80
C LYS A 501 19.64 12.95 -15.06
N ARG A 502 18.75 11.98 -15.16
CA ARG A 502 19.07 10.61 -15.52
C ARG A 502 18.13 10.16 -16.61
N ALA A 503 18.66 9.55 -17.65
CA ALA A 503 17.86 8.93 -18.69
C ALA A 503 18.56 7.69 -19.24
N SER A 504 17.78 6.77 -19.81
CA SER A 504 18.33 5.62 -20.52
C SER A 504 18.99 6.00 -21.84
N THR A 505 18.57 7.10 -22.48
CA THR A 505 19.11 7.58 -23.77
C THR A 505 19.46 9.06 -23.76
N ASP A 506 20.34 9.49 -24.68
CA ASP A 506 20.68 10.92 -24.86
C ASP A 506 19.48 11.75 -25.34
N GLU A 507 18.54 11.14 -26.08
CA GLU A 507 17.32 11.79 -26.56
C GLU A 507 16.32 12.04 -25.43
N GLN A 508 16.10 11.05 -24.56
CA GLN A 508 15.29 11.26 -23.37
C GLN A 508 15.97 12.22 -22.39
N LEU A 509 17.31 12.22 -22.31
CA LEU A 509 18.04 13.20 -21.52
C LEU A 509 17.76 14.63 -22.00
N GLN A 510 17.66 14.85 -23.32
CA GLN A 510 17.24 16.14 -23.90
C GLN A 510 15.77 16.48 -23.61
N GLY A 511 14.93 15.46 -23.44
CA GLY A 511 13.53 15.60 -23.04
C GLY A 511 13.32 16.15 -21.63
N ILE A 512 14.30 15.97 -20.75
CA ILE A 512 14.23 16.50 -19.38
C ILE A 512 14.37 18.01 -19.41
N LYS A 513 13.23 18.69 -19.26
CA LYS A 513 13.15 20.13 -19.12
C LYS A 513 13.03 20.48 -17.66
N TRP A 514 14.13 20.96 -17.09
CA TRP A 514 14.07 21.59 -15.79
C TRP A 514 14.21 23.11 -15.92
N ARG A 515 13.39 23.82 -15.14
CA ARG A 515 13.47 25.27 -15.02
C ARG A 515 13.45 25.64 -13.55
N ALA A 516 14.25 26.63 -13.21
CA ALA A 516 14.17 27.31 -11.92
C ALA A 516 14.10 28.81 -12.20
N GLU A 517 12.99 29.42 -11.79
CA GLU A 517 12.68 30.84 -11.97
C GLU A 517 12.48 31.51 -10.62
N GLN A 518 13.06 32.69 -10.45
CA GLN A 518 12.85 33.53 -9.27
C GLN A 518 11.89 34.67 -9.60
N ARG A 519 10.85 34.83 -8.78
CA ARG A 519 9.89 35.96 -8.81
C ARG A 519 9.87 36.61 -7.44
N GLY A 520 10.70 37.64 -7.25
CA GLY A 520 10.89 38.25 -5.94
C GLY A 520 11.51 37.25 -4.95
N SER A 521 10.77 36.89 -3.90
CA SER A 521 11.18 35.91 -2.88
C SER A 521 10.67 34.49 -3.15
N GLU A 522 9.94 34.27 -4.24
CA GLU A 522 9.44 32.95 -4.64
C GLU A 522 10.34 32.33 -5.71
N ILE A 523 10.71 31.07 -5.52
CA ILE A 523 11.51 30.27 -6.44
C ILE A 523 10.63 29.09 -6.86
N ALA A 524 10.30 29.03 -8.15
CA ALA A 524 9.54 27.95 -8.75
C ALA A 524 10.50 27.03 -9.52
N ILE A 525 10.60 25.78 -9.09
CA ILE A 525 11.41 24.73 -9.69
C ILE A 525 10.45 23.71 -10.28
N VAL A 526 10.54 23.50 -11.59
CA VAL A 526 9.73 22.49 -12.26
C VAL A 526 10.68 21.66 -13.08
N ALA A 527 10.82 20.39 -12.72
CA ALA A 527 11.36 19.36 -13.58
C ALA A 527 10.17 18.70 -14.27
N ASP A 528 10.06 18.97 -15.56
CA ASP A 528 9.08 18.36 -16.44
C ASP A 528 9.81 17.54 -17.50
N PHE A 529 9.06 16.68 -18.16
CA PHE A 529 9.55 15.91 -19.26
C PHE A 529 8.76 16.29 -20.49
N ASP A 530 9.45 16.79 -21.51
CA ASP A 530 8.80 17.10 -22.77
C ASP A 530 8.39 15.81 -23.46
N ASN A 531 7.09 15.59 -23.50
CA ASN A 531 6.47 14.44 -24.14
C ASN A 531 6.83 14.30 -25.64
N ALA A 532 7.36 15.32 -26.29
CA ALA A 532 7.94 15.19 -27.63
C ALA A 532 9.18 14.28 -27.68
N TYR A 533 9.93 14.22 -26.57
CA TYR A 533 11.07 13.33 -26.36
C TYR A 533 10.66 12.09 -25.57
N ALA A 534 9.38 12.00 -25.19
CA ALA A 534 8.90 10.80 -24.55
C ALA A 534 8.92 9.75 -25.61
N ARG A 535 9.34 8.58 -25.19
CA ARG A 535 9.28 7.43 -26.05
C ARG A 535 7.80 7.09 -26.16
N ARG A 536 7.18 7.60 -27.21
CA ARG A 536 5.72 7.63 -27.31
C ARG A 536 5.22 6.25 -27.68
N ILE A 537 4.61 5.54 -26.73
CA ILE A 537 4.06 4.19 -26.84
C ILE A 537 2.55 4.18 -26.84
N GLY A 538 1.97 4.03 -28.02
CA GLY A 538 0.55 4.05 -28.25
C GLY A 538 0.02 5.47 -28.23
N SER A 539 -1.03 5.65 -27.44
CA SER A 539 -1.55 6.95 -27.05
C SER A 539 -0.83 7.52 -25.82
N MET A 540 0.29 6.90 -25.40
CA MET A 540 0.96 7.19 -24.13
C MET A 540 2.42 7.55 -24.32
N ASN A 541 2.99 8.20 -23.30
CA ASN A 541 4.36 8.67 -23.28
C ASN A 541 5.13 7.82 -22.25
N LEU A 542 6.07 6.98 -22.70
CA LEU A 542 7.01 6.33 -21.79
C LEU A 542 8.19 7.26 -21.55
N ILE A 543 8.46 7.46 -20.28
CA ILE A 543 9.50 8.35 -19.79
C ILE A 543 10.40 7.49 -18.91
N ASN A 544 11.52 7.01 -19.45
CA ASN A 544 12.56 6.34 -18.66
C ASN A 544 13.67 7.34 -18.31
N ALA A 545 13.20 8.42 -17.72
CA ALA A 545 13.98 9.56 -17.32
C ALA A 545 13.55 9.94 -15.91
N SER A 546 14.48 10.40 -15.10
CA SER A 546 14.18 10.95 -13.78
C SER A 546 15.05 12.16 -13.54
N THR A 547 14.53 13.08 -12.74
CA THR A 547 15.27 14.24 -12.28
C THR A 547 15.31 14.21 -10.76
N ASN A 548 16.48 13.96 -10.20
CA ASN A 548 16.70 14.15 -8.78
C ASN A 548 17.01 15.63 -8.53
N LEU A 549 16.24 16.26 -7.66
CA LEU A 549 16.46 17.64 -7.25
C LEU A 549 17.18 17.66 -5.91
N GLU A 550 18.40 18.20 -5.88
CA GLU A 550 19.17 18.47 -4.67
C GLU A 550 19.09 19.99 -4.41
N ILE A 551 18.32 20.41 -3.41
CA ILE A 551 18.00 21.82 -3.14
C ILE A 551 18.59 22.21 -1.79
N SER A 552 19.40 23.27 -1.75
CA SER A 552 19.86 23.88 -0.50
C SER A 552 19.18 25.23 -0.31
N VAL A 553 18.53 25.42 0.84
CA VAL A 553 17.70 26.61 1.15
C VAL A 553 18.13 27.27 2.46
N PRO A 554 17.93 28.58 2.67
CA PRO A 554 18.10 29.17 3.99
C PRO A 554 17.23 28.46 5.01
N ARG A 555 17.70 28.32 6.25
CA ARG A 555 16.97 27.57 7.28
C ARG A 555 15.53 28.02 7.49
N ASN A 556 15.19 29.28 7.26
CA ASN A 556 13.81 29.77 7.33
C ASN A 556 13.20 29.89 5.92
N THR A 557 12.48 28.86 5.46
CA THR A 557 11.94 28.77 4.10
C THR A 557 10.56 28.10 4.09
N THR A 558 9.62 28.63 3.31
CA THR A 558 8.36 27.95 3.00
C THR A 558 8.58 26.97 1.85
N LEU A 559 8.23 25.69 2.03
CA LEU A 559 8.40 24.65 1.01
C LEU A 559 7.05 24.10 0.55
N HIS A 560 6.91 23.93 -0.76
CA HIS A 560 5.87 23.13 -1.39
C HIS A 560 6.52 22.14 -2.34
N LEU A 561 6.57 20.86 -1.97
CA LEU A 561 7.25 19.82 -2.73
C LEU A 561 6.24 18.79 -3.20
N ASN A 562 6.26 18.49 -4.50
CA ASN A 562 5.41 17.48 -5.11
C ASN A 562 6.27 16.58 -6.02
N SER A 563 6.35 15.30 -5.69
CA SER A 563 6.96 14.29 -6.55
C SER A 563 5.93 13.25 -6.92
N ARG A 564 5.86 12.86 -8.19
CA ARG A 564 4.90 11.83 -8.63
C ARG A 564 5.08 10.54 -7.82
N ASP A 565 6.26 9.91 -7.88
CA ASP A 565 6.52 8.62 -7.20
C ASP A 565 7.88 8.60 -6.46
N GLY A 566 8.64 9.68 -6.51
CA GLY A 566 9.98 9.76 -5.94
C GLY A 566 10.02 10.05 -4.45
N ARG A 567 11.10 9.61 -3.78
CA ARG A 567 11.35 9.94 -2.37
C ARG A 567 11.47 11.46 -2.17
N VAL A 568 10.85 11.96 -1.11
CA VAL A 568 11.03 13.34 -0.63
C VAL A 568 11.82 13.32 0.68
N HIS A 569 12.95 14.02 0.72
CA HIS A 569 13.76 14.19 1.92
C HIS A 569 13.92 15.68 2.24
N VAL A 570 13.68 16.09 3.48
CA VAL A 570 13.86 17.47 3.94
C VAL A 570 14.64 17.46 5.24
N GLU A 571 15.72 18.21 5.34
CA GLU A 571 16.57 18.29 6.53
C GLU A 571 16.90 19.74 6.89
N GLY A 572 16.78 20.12 8.16
CA GLY A 572 17.30 21.40 8.66
C GLY A 572 16.50 22.64 8.28
N VAL A 573 15.24 22.48 7.86
CA VAL A 573 14.38 23.58 7.36
C VAL A 573 13.26 23.90 8.35
N SER A 574 13.09 25.19 8.61
CA SER A 574 12.05 25.79 9.43
C SER A 574 11.11 26.63 8.57
N GLY A 575 9.80 26.54 8.78
CA GLY A 575 8.79 27.28 8.01
C GLY A 575 7.46 26.53 7.88
N SER A 576 6.71 26.83 6.82
CA SER A 576 5.54 26.03 6.40
C SER A 576 5.98 25.08 5.30
N LEU A 577 5.85 23.77 5.54
CA LEU A 577 6.33 22.69 4.69
C LEU A 577 5.14 21.84 4.24
N ASP A 578 4.89 21.78 2.94
CA ASP A 578 3.85 20.95 2.34
C ASP A 578 4.50 19.94 1.39
N LEU A 579 4.52 18.67 1.78
CA LEU A 579 5.26 17.59 1.14
C LEU A 579 4.29 16.53 0.63
N ARG A 580 4.29 16.28 -0.67
CA ARG A 580 3.41 15.30 -1.31
C ARG A 580 4.15 14.35 -2.23
N THR A 581 3.73 13.10 -2.22
CA THR A 581 4.08 12.11 -3.25
C THR A 581 2.97 11.09 -3.48
N GLY A 582 2.98 10.40 -4.62
CA GLY A 582 2.24 9.17 -4.86
C GLY A 582 2.81 8.08 -3.96
N ASP A 583 3.74 7.27 -4.45
CA ASP A 583 4.20 6.08 -3.70
C ASP A 583 5.57 6.26 -2.98
N GLY A 584 6.18 7.43 -3.13
CA GLY A 584 7.49 7.74 -2.56
C GLY A 584 7.51 7.78 -1.02
N SER A 585 8.65 7.43 -0.41
CA SER A 585 8.86 7.68 1.03
C SER A 585 9.10 9.16 1.33
N ILE A 586 8.63 9.64 2.48
CA ILE A 586 8.86 11.02 2.94
C ILE A 586 9.66 10.98 4.25
N ASP A 587 10.86 11.56 4.27
CA ASP A 587 11.73 11.68 5.46
C ASP A 587 12.04 13.14 5.77
N VAL A 588 11.58 13.63 6.93
CA VAL A 588 11.82 14.98 7.44
C VAL A 588 12.69 14.91 8.69
N ARG A 589 13.79 15.68 8.72
CA ARG A 589 14.72 15.76 9.85
C ARG A 589 14.96 17.21 10.26
N ASP A 590 15.09 17.46 11.56
CA ASP A 590 15.60 18.72 12.11
C ASP A 590 14.83 19.95 11.60
N GLY A 591 13.50 19.93 11.73
CA GLY A 591 12.62 20.98 11.21
C GLY A 591 11.82 21.71 12.28
N HIS A 592 11.28 22.87 11.94
CA HIS A 592 10.41 23.64 12.85
C HIS A 592 9.29 24.37 12.10
N GLY A 593 8.10 24.50 12.67
CA GLY A 593 6.98 25.26 12.12
C GLY A 593 5.78 24.39 11.78
N GLN A 594 5.20 24.54 10.58
CA GLN A 594 4.05 23.76 10.14
C GLN A 594 4.49 22.73 9.10
N LEU A 595 4.03 21.49 9.22
CA LEU A 595 4.35 20.39 8.32
C LEU A 595 3.07 19.64 7.92
N ILE A 596 2.85 19.54 6.62
CA ILE A 596 1.80 18.73 6.00
C ILE A 596 2.50 17.68 5.13
N VAL A 597 2.17 16.41 5.35
CA VAL A 597 2.76 15.28 4.62
C VAL A 597 1.64 14.39 4.08
N ASN A 598 1.69 14.07 2.78
CA ASN A 598 0.78 13.10 2.17
C ASN A 598 1.54 12.16 1.23
N THR A 599 1.30 10.86 1.38
CA THR A 599 1.73 9.82 0.43
C THR A 599 0.62 8.79 0.25
N GLY A 600 0.56 8.13 -0.90
CA GLY A 600 -0.12 6.86 -1.13
C GLY A 600 0.45 5.81 -0.19
N ASP A 601 1.42 5.00 -0.63
CA ASP A 601 1.87 3.85 0.18
C ASP A 601 3.25 4.01 0.83
N GLY A 602 3.86 5.18 0.67
CA GLY A 602 5.21 5.47 1.17
C GLY A 602 5.30 5.53 2.70
N ARG A 603 6.44 5.08 3.24
CA ARG A 603 6.76 5.30 4.67
C ARG A 603 6.94 6.81 4.94
N VAL A 604 6.37 7.29 6.04
CA VAL A 604 6.59 8.64 6.56
C VAL A 604 7.48 8.60 7.80
N ARG A 605 8.56 9.37 7.80
CA ARG A 605 9.47 9.50 8.94
C ARG A 605 9.71 10.98 9.22
N ILE A 606 9.39 11.44 10.42
CA ILE A 606 9.57 12.81 10.88
C ILE A 606 10.35 12.76 12.19
N VAL A 607 11.55 13.35 12.19
CA VAL A 607 12.51 13.28 13.29
C VAL A 607 13.00 14.67 13.68
N ASN A 608 13.05 14.92 14.98
CA ASN A 608 13.44 16.18 15.58
C ASN A 608 12.69 17.37 14.96
N PHE A 609 11.36 17.26 14.92
CA PHE A 609 10.48 18.31 14.39
C PHE A 609 9.75 19.07 15.51
N ASP A 610 9.81 20.39 15.49
CA ASP A 610 9.17 21.25 16.49
C ASP A 610 8.03 22.08 15.85
N GLY A 611 6.78 21.81 16.21
CA GLY A 611 5.62 22.58 15.72
C GLY A 611 4.41 21.74 15.31
N ASP A 612 3.63 22.22 14.36
CA ASP A 612 2.37 21.58 13.92
C ASP A 612 2.61 20.55 12.82
N VAL A 613 2.07 19.34 12.98
CA VAL A 613 2.24 18.24 12.02
C VAL A 613 0.89 17.62 11.65
N ASP A 614 0.62 17.50 10.35
CA ASP A 614 -0.44 16.66 9.78
C ASP A 614 0.18 15.68 8.77
N ALA A 615 0.28 14.41 9.15
CA ALA A 615 0.92 13.37 8.35
C ALA A 615 -0.08 12.28 7.95
N ARG A 616 -0.17 11.98 6.65
CA ARG A 616 -1.07 10.97 6.10
C ARG A 616 -0.36 10.01 5.15
N THR A 617 -0.72 8.74 5.24
CA THR A 617 -0.36 7.68 4.29
C THR A 617 -1.52 6.67 4.15
N GLY A 618 -1.62 6.04 2.98
CA GLY A 618 -2.41 4.84 2.69
C GLY A 618 -1.92 3.68 3.55
N ASP A 619 -0.84 3.01 3.19
CA ASP A 619 -0.38 1.81 3.94
C ASP A 619 0.97 1.94 4.66
N GLY A 620 1.67 3.06 4.45
CA GLY A 620 2.98 3.31 5.03
C GLY A 620 2.97 3.39 6.56
N GLY A 621 4.06 2.92 7.19
CA GLY A 621 4.31 3.20 8.61
C GLY A 621 4.67 4.67 8.84
N ILE A 622 4.23 5.25 9.95
CA ILE A 622 4.55 6.63 10.35
C ILE A 622 5.45 6.60 11.58
N THR A 623 6.62 7.23 11.50
CA THR A 623 7.51 7.45 12.66
C THR A 623 7.58 8.93 12.95
N LEU A 624 7.31 9.32 14.19
CA LEU A 624 7.21 10.71 14.65
C LEU A 624 8.08 10.90 15.89
N LEU A 625 9.03 11.83 15.82
CA LEU A 625 9.90 12.20 16.94
C LEU A 625 10.07 13.72 16.95
N GLY A 626 9.66 14.40 18.02
CA GLY A 626 9.74 15.86 18.06
C GLY A 626 8.94 16.52 19.19
N ARG A 627 8.99 17.86 19.28
CA ARG A 627 8.16 18.65 20.20
C ARG A 627 6.99 19.27 19.46
N PHE A 628 5.89 18.53 19.40
CA PHE A 628 4.73 18.96 18.62
C PHE A 628 3.87 20.01 19.34
N ALA A 629 3.39 20.99 18.58
CA ALA A 629 2.38 21.95 19.01
C ALA A 629 0.95 21.43 18.74
N SER A 630 0.78 20.80 17.58
CA SER A 630 -0.39 20.03 17.17
C SER A 630 0.10 18.82 16.40
N LEU A 631 -0.57 17.67 16.53
CA LEU A 631 -0.19 16.46 15.82
C LEU A 631 -1.43 15.70 15.36
N LYS A 632 -1.49 15.44 14.05
CA LYS A 632 -2.42 14.51 13.42
C LYS A 632 -1.61 13.53 12.58
N ALA A 633 -1.83 12.23 12.79
CA ALA A 633 -1.18 11.20 12.02
C ALA A 633 -2.21 10.14 11.61
N TRP A 634 -2.28 9.82 10.32
CA TRP A 634 -3.25 8.89 9.77
C TRP A 634 -2.58 7.90 8.83
N THR A 635 -2.80 6.62 9.09
CA THR A 635 -2.41 5.53 8.20
C THR A 635 -3.57 4.56 8.05
N GLY A 636 -3.73 3.98 6.87
CA GLY A 636 -4.70 2.93 6.57
C GLY A 636 -4.36 1.67 7.32
N ASP A 637 -3.14 1.13 7.19
CA ASP A 637 -2.71 -0.10 7.88
C ASP A 637 -1.30 -0.10 8.47
N GLY A 638 -0.54 0.97 8.26
CA GLY A 638 0.78 1.10 8.83
C GLY A 638 0.76 1.24 10.36
N SER A 639 1.87 0.88 10.98
CA SER A 639 2.10 1.18 12.40
C SER A 639 2.46 2.67 12.59
N ILE A 640 2.01 3.28 13.68
CA ILE A 640 2.44 4.61 14.10
C ILE A 640 3.37 4.48 15.30
N SER A 641 4.59 4.99 15.20
CA SER A 641 5.53 5.12 16.32
C SER A 641 5.67 6.60 16.69
N LEU A 642 5.21 6.99 17.87
CA LEU A 642 5.33 8.35 18.41
C LEU A 642 6.34 8.37 19.57
N ALA A 643 7.37 9.20 19.43
CA ALA A 643 8.35 9.47 20.46
C ALA A 643 8.30 10.95 20.87
N LEU A 644 8.06 11.21 22.16
CA LEU A 644 7.97 12.56 22.72
C LEU A 644 9.08 12.78 23.76
N PRO A 645 9.63 14.02 23.87
CA PRO A 645 10.62 14.34 24.89
C PRO A 645 10.09 14.26 26.32
N GLN A 646 11.00 14.06 27.27
CA GLN A 646 10.66 14.05 28.69
C GLN A 646 10.01 15.38 29.11
N GLY A 647 9.00 15.31 29.97
CA GLY A 647 8.26 16.48 30.45
C GLY A 647 7.18 16.99 29.49
N THR A 648 6.96 16.32 28.35
CA THR A 648 5.83 16.62 27.46
C THR A 648 4.50 16.38 28.18
N ASN A 649 3.60 17.36 28.09
CA ASN A 649 2.25 17.29 28.64
C ASN A 649 1.23 17.27 27.50
N ALA A 650 0.60 16.11 27.26
CA ALA A 650 -0.27 15.90 26.11
C ALA A 650 -1.37 14.87 26.41
N VAL A 651 -2.43 14.90 25.61
CA VAL A 651 -3.46 13.87 25.53
C VAL A 651 -3.34 13.23 24.16
N LEU A 652 -3.11 11.92 24.11
CA LEU A 652 -3.05 11.16 22.86
C LEU A 652 -4.40 10.50 22.63
N GLU A 653 -5.02 10.80 21.50
CA GLU A 653 -6.24 10.18 21.02
C GLU A 653 -5.89 9.14 19.96
N THR A 654 -6.26 7.89 20.21
CA THR A 654 -5.95 6.77 19.33
C THR A 654 -7.17 5.92 19.06
N ASN A 655 -7.35 5.44 17.83
CA ASN A 655 -8.40 4.48 17.49
C ASN A 655 -7.91 3.01 17.47
N SER A 656 -6.60 2.78 17.68
CA SER A 656 -6.02 1.43 17.60
C SER A 656 -6.35 0.60 18.84
N GLU A 657 -6.64 -0.68 18.62
CA GLU A 657 -6.77 -1.64 19.70
C GLU A 657 -5.41 -2.04 20.30
N SER A 658 -4.35 -1.98 19.49
CA SER A 658 -2.98 -2.35 19.86
C SER A 658 -2.14 -1.10 20.11
N VAL A 659 -2.13 -0.65 21.36
CA VAL A 659 -1.29 0.47 21.82
C VAL A 659 -0.26 -0.07 22.81
N ALA A 660 1.01 0.22 22.56
CA ALA A 660 2.09 -0.12 23.47
C ALA A 660 2.81 1.13 23.95
N ASP A 661 2.93 1.26 25.26
CA ASP A 661 3.77 2.27 25.88
C ASP A 661 5.14 1.68 26.23
N GLU A 662 6.15 2.08 25.48
CA GLU A 662 7.56 1.70 25.61
C GLU A 662 8.36 2.84 26.25
N GLY A 663 7.82 3.42 27.34
CA GLY A 663 8.56 4.30 28.26
C GLY A 663 8.04 5.73 28.36
N LEU A 664 7.03 6.11 27.58
CA LEU A 664 6.42 7.44 27.63
C LEU A 664 5.62 7.68 28.92
N ASN A 665 5.23 6.63 29.64
CA ASN A 665 4.43 6.66 30.88
C ASN A 665 3.06 7.33 30.66
N ALA A 666 2.42 7.00 29.54
CA ALA A 666 1.09 7.45 29.19
C ALA A 666 0.04 6.67 30.00
N VAL A 667 -0.77 7.39 30.78
CA VAL A 667 -1.85 6.81 31.57
C VAL A 667 -3.12 6.81 30.73
N GLN A 668 -3.66 5.63 30.42
CA GLN A 668 -4.96 5.54 29.75
C GLN A 668 -6.05 6.14 30.66
N GLU A 669 -6.80 7.10 30.14
CA GLU A 669 -7.96 7.65 30.82
C GLU A 669 -9.21 6.84 30.50
N SER A 670 -10.21 6.88 31.38
CA SER A 670 -11.50 6.22 31.17
C SER A 670 -12.23 6.89 29.99
N SER A 671 -12.01 6.37 28.78
CA SER A 671 -12.65 6.85 27.56
C SER A 671 -13.79 5.91 27.17
N ALA A 672 -15.03 6.40 27.18
CA ALA A 672 -16.17 5.71 26.59
C ALA A 672 -16.16 5.94 25.07
N GLY A 673 -15.77 4.94 24.27
CA GLY A 673 -15.83 5.01 22.80
C GLY A 673 -14.66 4.32 22.07
N ARG A 674 -14.70 4.36 20.72
CA ARG A 674 -13.64 3.84 19.82
C ARG A 674 -12.32 4.59 19.94
N VAL A 675 -12.34 5.83 20.44
CA VAL A 675 -11.15 6.65 20.65
C VAL A 675 -10.69 6.44 22.07
N LYS A 676 -9.53 5.81 22.21
CA LYS A 676 -8.81 5.67 23.49
C LYS A 676 -8.03 6.94 23.75
N ARG A 677 -8.14 7.48 24.96
CA ARG A 677 -7.39 8.65 25.42
C ARG A 677 -6.27 8.25 26.36
N TRP A 678 -5.08 8.78 26.12
CA TRP A 678 -3.90 8.54 26.93
C TRP A 678 -3.33 9.87 27.39
N ARG A 679 -3.26 10.08 28.70
CA ARG A 679 -2.66 11.28 29.28
C ARG A 679 -1.18 11.07 29.52
N VAL A 680 -0.37 11.96 28.97
CA VAL A 680 1.07 12.06 29.21
C VAL A 680 1.33 13.29 30.09
N GLY A 681 2.10 13.11 31.17
CA GLY A 681 2.38 14.19 32.13
C GLY A 681 1.10 14.74 32.78
N SER A 682 0.96 16.06 32.89
CA SER A 682 -0.27 16.70 33.40
C SER A 682 -1.43 16.69 32.41
N GLY A 683 -1.26 16.15 31.19
CA GLY A 683 -2.18 16.36 30.07
C GLY A 683 -2.08 17.76 29.48
N GLY A 684 -2.88 18.06 28.45
CA GLY A 684 -2.82 19.36 27.76
C GLY A 684 -3.23 19.25 26.30
N ARG A 685 -2.27 19.48 25.39
CA ARG A 685 -2.49 19.46 23.94
C ARG A 685 -2.99 18.10 23.48
N VAL A 686 -3.95 18.08 22.57
CA VAL A 686 -4.51 16.84 22.02
C VAL A 686 -3.76 16.46 20.74
N PHE A 687 -3.22 15.24 20.69
CA PHE A 687 -2.58 14.65 19.52
C PHE A 687 -3.41 13.46 19.04
N THR A 688 -3.77 13.44 17.76
CA THR A 688 -4.63 12.40 17.18
C THR A 688 -3.80 11.47 16.31
N LEU A 689 -3.83 10.17 16.62
CA LEU A 689 -3.11 9.14 15.89
C LEU A 689 -4.09 8.06 15.46
N HIS A 690 -4.30 7.92 14.17
CA HIS A 690 -5.23 6.95 13.63
C HIS A 690 -4.55 5.95 12.71
N THR A 691 -4.86 4.69 12.95
CA THR A 691 -4.47 3.56 12.09
C THR A 691 -5.67 2.64 11.92
N GLY A 692 -5.82 1.98 10.77
CA GLY A 692 -6.87 0.97 10.59
C GLY A 692 -6.57 -0.26 11.43
N ASP A 693 -5.59 -1.06 11.02
CA ASP A 693 -5.23 -2.31 11.74
C ASP A 693 -3.82 -2.27 12.36
N GLY A 694 -3.09 -1.16 12.19
CA GLY A 694 -1.72 -1.03 12.65
C GLY A 694 -1.59 -0.87 14.17
N ARG A 695 -0.41 -1.20 14.67
CA ARG A 695 -0.03 -0.96 16.07
C ARG A 695 0.40 0.49 16.27
N ILE A 696 0.01 1.08 17.38
CA ILE A 696 0.52 2.38 17.84
C ILE A 696 1.52 2.14 18.98
N VAL A 697 2.70 2.75 18.89
CA VAL A 697 3.75 2.64 19.90
C VAL A 697 4.12 4.02 20.41
N PHE A 698 4.09 4.20 21.73
CA PHE A 698 4.54 5.40 22.42
C PHE A 698 5.91 5.18 23.02
N ARG A 699 6.81 6.14 22.86
CA ARG A 699 8.20 6.05 23.31
C ARG A 699 8.66 7.39 23.88
N ARG A 700 9.76 7.35 24.64
CA ARG A 700 10.52 8.57 24.94
C ARG A 700 11.45 8.90 23.79
N ALA A 701 11.59 10.18 23.50
CA ALA A 701 12.54 10.68 22.50
C ALA A 701 13.99 10.29 22.85
N GLU A 702 14.32 10.28 24.13
CA GLU A 702 15.66 10.02 24.64
C GLU A 702 16.08 8.57 24.42
N ASP A 703 15.14 7.62 24.40
CA ASP A 703 15.40 6.21 24.07
C ASP A 703 15.75 6.00 22.57
N PHE A 704 15.60 7.04 21.74
CA PHE A 704 15.94 7.05 20.31
C PHE A 704 17.30 7.68 20.00
N ALA A 705 17.92 8.41 20.94
CA ALA A 705 19.17 9.17 20.71
C ALA A 705 20.36 8.27 20.29
N ASP A 706 20.37 7.00 20.70
CA ASP A 706 21.45 6.04 20.38
C ASP A 706 21.23 5.24 19.07
N THR A 707 20.08 5.41 18.42
CA THR A 707 19.70 4.58 17.24
C THR A 707 19.65 5.36 15.92
N VAL A 708 19.85 6.69 15.95
CA VAL A 708 19.65 7.61 14.79
C VAL A 708 20.94 8.28 14.30
N GLN A 709 22.09 7.99 14.94
CA GLN A 709 23.40 8.08 14.27
C GLN A 709 23.63 6.84 13.40
#